data_AF-A0A2T3B4B3-F1
#
_entry.id   AF-A0A2T3B4B3-F1
#
_cell.length_a   1.000
_cell.length_b   1.000
_cell.length_c   1.000
_cell.angle_alpha   90.00
_cell.angle_beta   90.00
_cell.angle_gamma   90.00
#
_symmetry.space_group_name_H-M   'P 1'
#
loop_
_entity.id
_entity.type
_entity.pdbx_description
1 polymer ?
#
loop_
_entity_poly.entity_id
_entity_poly.type
_entity_poly.pdbx_seq_one_letter_code
_entity_poly.pdbx_strand_id
1 'polypeptide(L)'
;MFKINGNDLPIVRTRQALLVLNLQNDFVTPGGVLAAENSLNLVENVVNLAEQFRDSGNDVVWIQTVFETSRPVNSLEGESENVITDRELLKAPGRIGTGSATRSRPSDKLLERFSKMAEASGLEMDPSASLLDEVDEEEQGEPVSETFLTVEPGQRTQVALPGSPGADLSPLACQNVDNARDLVFQKSHYSAFKDGTLVQTLRFKFVTEIYLCGALTNISIFATAMDAARYGYSITIIDDCLGYRNKARHDEALRQLTEFTGCDIMSSKDVIRDLQRRTSAQQTPPRDAREKATSLESLMANMNLSRKSSSSSRRSKPVPTGSQAPATVAETGRTSKSRPSKEPHIDEDSKLPERHEASGKKPERVKTKVKSRRRHSKGVPQDVAAAAAAESGEPSGGSKGHKSPSSATPQTASQALEKIPTKDKAEAVDAARISNLPERIEAGPSHPENANKAKLESGKEDHQGKSNAKASTVQESAPMCEGDTTVITNLLGDDLLEGIFERVRDEVQWQKMSHQSGEVPRLVAVQGEVAEDGSVPIYRHPADESPPLLPFSPVVSLIRKEVEKKLGHPVNHALIQFYRSGTDYISEHSDKTLDICPNTFVANVSLGAQRTLVFRTKKQPKSNNVADDAEAVEPRKACRAPLPHNSMCKMGLITNMRWLHGIRQDKRMASEKSKAELAYNGGRISLTFRMIGTFLDKDQRKIWGQGATAKSKDHAKTVINGDTCEAEKMIRAFGKENHLTEFDWAEVYGEGFDVLHMTNSPKLFLSGDTIADSRVKILLAEYGISWSEERQSPSCNRNNGSSSVEASATPERPTVKFIDNDVDKSTVSGDVAIILYLDSVYGPKANKNASSQVSLARQFTRLQQVCKLQLKWHAIPPNTDAFKRELELWEAFVAEEPFMAGSAISLADYALIPILMESSAEWAGKPEFPKLSAYFSRMKELDSVKKVFGSGALDQKAK
;
A
#
# COMPACT_ATOMS: atom_id res chain seq x y z
N MET A 1 -31.41 -9.02 -34.76
CA MET A 1 -30.32 -9.14 -33.79
C MET A 1 -29.73 -10.54 -33.95
N PHE A 2 -28.47 -10.66 -34.38
CA PHE A 2 -27.86 -11.97 -34.61
C PHE A 2 -27.45 -12.61 -33.28
N LYS A 3 -27.68 -13.91 -33.12
CA LYS A 3 -27.13 -14.67 -31.99
C LYS A 3 -25.66 -14.98 -32.30
N ILE A 4 -24.75 -14.26 -31.67
CA ILE A 4 -23.33 -14.67 -31.62
C ILE A 4 -23.24 -15.81 -30.61
N ASN A 5 -22.74 -16.95 -31.04
CA ASN A 5 -22.52 -18.11 -30.20
C ASN A 5 -21.21 -17.90 -29.40
N GLY A 6 -21.19 -18.21 -28.11
CA GLY A 6 -19.98 -17.98 -27.29
C GLY A 6 -18.75 -18.76 -27.79
N ASN A 7 -18.99 -19.94 -28.38
CA ASN A 7 -17.95 -20.80 -28.93
C ASN A 7 -17.49 -20.40 -30.34
N ASP A 8 -18.21 -19.50 -31.01
CA ASP A 8 -17.85 -18.99 -32.35
C ASP A 8 -17.04 -17.67 -32.26
N LEU A 9 -16.73 -17.21 -31.05
CA LEU A 9 -15.83 -16.07 -30.82
C LEU A 9 -14.38 -16.50 -31.10
N PRO A 10 -13.64 -15.79 -31.98
CA PRO A 10 -12.26 -16.16 -32.30
C PRO A 10 -11.35 -15.97 -31.08
N ILE A 11 -10.74 -17.06 -30.63
CA ILE A 11 -9.69 -17.02 -29.60
C ILE A 11 -8.44 -16.39 -30.22
N VAL A 12 -8.31 -15.07 -30.09
CA VAL A 12 -7.12 -14.33 -30.50
C VAL A 12 -5.95 -14.76 -29.61
N ARG A 13 -5.05 -15.59 -30.17
CA ARG A 13 -3.82 -16.00 -29.50
C ARG A 13 -2.91 -14.79 -29.33
N THR A 14 -2.75 -14.34 -28.09
CA THR A 14 -1.81 -13.29 -27.70
C THR A 14 -0.37 -13.77 -27.86
N ARG A 15 0.53 -12.88 -28.27
CA ARG A 15 1.96 -13.19 -28.50
C ARG A 15 2.85 -12.60 -27.40
N GLN A 16 4.09 -13.08 -27.35
CA GLN A 16 5.15 -12.56 -26.49
C GLN A 16 6.24 -11.89 -27.33
N ALA A 17 6.91 -10.87 -26.80
CA ALA A 17 8.08 -10.27 -27.44
C ALA A 17 9.26 -10.05 -26.49
N LEU A 18 10.47 -10.27 -26.97
CA LEU A 18 11.71 -9.87 -26.30
C LEU A 18 12.12 -8.49 -26.82
N LEU A 19 12.27 -7.51 -25.92
CA LEU A 19 12.82 -6.19 -26.24
C LEU A 19 14.25 -6.11 -25.72
N VAL A 20 15.21 -5.93 -26.63
CA VAL A 20 16.65 -5.84 -26.37
C VAL A 20 17.08 -4.38 -26.49
N LEU A 21 17.40 -3.71 -25.38
CA LEU A 21 17.72 -2.28 -25.37
C LEU A 21 19.22 -2.01 -25.32
N ASN A 22 19.70 -1.14 -26.21
CA ASN A 22 21.01 -0.51 -26.18
C ASN A 22 22.21 -1.48 -26.02
N LEU A 23 22.21 -2.64 -26.72
CA LEU A 23 23.45 -3.43 -26.89
C LEU A 23 24.39 -2.78 -27.92
N GLN A 24 24.61 -1.48 -27.78
CA GLN A 24 25.45 -0.64 -28.64
C GLN A 24 26.85 -0.50 -28.01
N ASN A 25 27.87 -0.27 -28.84
CA ASN A 25 29.27 -0.26 -28.39
C ASN A 25 29.52 0.68 -27.19
N ASP A 26 28.90 1.87 -27.19
CA ASP A 26 28.96 2.85 -26.10
C ASP A 26 28.54 2.30 -24.72
N PHE A 27 27.68 1.27 -24.66
CA PHE A 27 27.12 0.75 -23.41
C PHE A 27 27.62 -0.65 -23.03
N VAL A 28 28.15 -1.44 -23.97
CA VAL A 28 28.46 -2.86 -23.70
C VAL A 28 29.83 -3.36 -24.19
N THR A 29 30.61 -2.57 -24.93
CA THR A 29 31.99 -2.96 -25.25
C THR A 29 33.01 -2.40 -24.26
N PRO A 30 34.09 -3.13 -23.91
CA PRO A 30 35.21 -2.58 -23.15
C PRO A 30 35.78 -1.34 -23.86
N GLY A 31 35.87 -0.22 -23.14
CA GLY A 31 36.26 1.09 -23.71
C GLY A 31 35.10 1.93 -24.27
N GLY A 32 33.86 1.42 -24.27
CA GLY A 32 32.67 2.23 -24.57
C GLY A 32 32.42 3.32 -23.52
N VAL A 33 31.97 4.50 -23.95
CA VAL A 33 31.88 5.73 -23.14
C VAL A 33 31.07 5.55 -21.85
N LEU A 34 30.02 4.73 -21.89
CA LEU A 34 29.21 4.31 -20.74
C LEU A 34 29.09 2.78 -20.66
N ALA A 35 30.20 2.07 -20.90
CA ALA A 35 30.28 0.62 -20.76
C ALA A 35 29.77 0.16 -19.39
N ALA A 36 28.93 -0.88 -19.37
CA ALA A 36 28.46 -1.52 -18.14
C ALA A 36 29.61 -2.24 -17.40
N GLU A 37 29.65 -2.11 -16.07
CA GLU A 37 30.66 -2.75 -15.22
C GLU A 37 30.48 -4.28 -15.22
N ASN A 38 29.24 -4.75 -15.23
CA ASN A 38 28.89 -6.16 -15.29
C ASN A 38 28.81 -6.71 -16.73
N SER A 39 29.54 -6.13 -17.68
CA SER A 39 29.47 -6.46 -19.12
C SER A 39 29.98 -7.86 -19.48
N LEU A 40 30.73 -8.53 -18.60
CA LEU A 40 31.19 -9.90 -18.81
C LEU A 40 29.99 -10.86 -19.03
N ASN A 41 29.94 -11.45 -20.23
CA ASN A 41 28.89 -12.35 -20.72
C ASN A 41 27.49 -11.71 -20.96
N LEU A 42 27.32 -10.39 -20.76
CA LEU A 42 26.02 -9.72 -20.94
C LEU A 42 25.45 -9.89 -22.36
N VAL A 43 26.28 -9.65 -23.38
CA VAL A 43 25.87 -9.74 -24.79
C VAL A 43 25.60 -11.20 -25.20
N GLU A 44 26.40 -12.14 -24.69
CA GLU A 44 26.25 -13.58 -24.96
C GLU A 44 24.93 -14.14 -24.38
N ASN A 45 24.60 -13.79 -23.14
CA ASN A 45 23.35 -14.19 -22.50
C ASN A 45 22.12 -13.70 -23.29
N VAL A 46 22.14 -12.43 -23.74
CA VAL A 46 21.03 -11.85 -24.53
C VAL A 46 20.93 -12.49 -25.92
N VAL A 47 22.06 -12.75 -26.59
CA VAL A 47 22.11 -13.37 -27.93
C VAL A 47 21.55 -14.80 -27.89
N ASN A 48 21.99 -15.62 -26.95
CA ASN A 48 21.45 -16.96 -26.71
C ASN A 48 19.93 -16.91 -26.41
N LEU A 49 19.49 -15.97 -25.56
CA LEU A 49 18.07 -15.80 -25.25
C LEU A 49 17.24 -15.36 -26.47
N ALA A 50 17.79 -14.50 -27.34
CA ALA A 50 17.12 -14.05 -28.57
C ALA A 50 16.97 -15.18 -29.61
N GLU A 51 17.92 -16.11 -29.70
CA GLU A 51 17.78 -17.35 -30.49
C GLU A 51 16.62 -18.22 -29.96
N GLN A 52 16.61 -18.51 -28.66
CA GLN A 52 15.56 -19.34 -28.05
C GLN A 52 14.16 -18.69 -28.12
N PHE A 53 14.09 -17.35 -28.12
CA PHE A 53 12.86 -16.59 -28.38
C PHE A 53 12.36 -16.77 -29.82
N ARG A 54 13.25 -16.66 -30.81
CA ARG A 54 12.95 -16.87 -32.23
C ARG A 54 12.52 -18.31 -32.50
N ASP A 55 13.20 -19.31 -31.95
CA ASP A 55 12.87 -20.72 -32.17
C ASP A 55 11.51 -21.11 -31.55
N SER A 56 11.11 -20.43 -30.47
CA SER A 56 9.78 -20.57 -29.87
C SER A 56 8.67 -19.81 -30.61
N GLY A 57 8.98 -19.22 -31.78
CA GLY A 57 8.01 -18.55 -32.65
C GLY A 57 7.52 -17.18 -32.15
N ASN A 58 8.13 -16.64 -31.09
CA ASN A 58 7.88 -15.30 -30.56
C ASN A 58 8.63 -14.22 -31.36
N ASP A 59 8.36 -12.95 -31.04
CA ASP A 59 8.97 -11.79 -31.70
C ASP A 59 10.21 -11.28 -30.92
N VAL A 60 11.25 -10.84 -31.63
CA VAL A 60 12.41 -10.13 -31.05
C VAL A 60 12.50 -8.72 -31.62
N VAL A 61 12.77 -7.75 -30.76
CA VAL A 61 12.88 -6.32 -31.10
C VAL A 61 14.19 -5.77 -30.54
N TRP A 62 15.11 -5.42 -31.43
CA TRP A 62 16.37 -4.76 -31.10
C TRP A 62 16.15 -3.25 -31.11
N ILE A 63 16.53 -2.57 -30.02
CA ILE A 63 16.22 -1.15 -29.80
C ILE A 63 17.52 -0.39 -29.55
N GLN A 64 17.96 0.40 -30.52
CA GLN A 64 19.09 1.31 -30.39
C GLN A 64 18.59 2.67 -29.87
N THR A 65 19.37 3.35 -29.02
CA THR A 65 19.19 4.79 -28.80
C THR A 65 20.04 5.59 -29.78
N VAL A 66 19.49 6.67 -30.33
CA VAL A 66 20.19 7.65 -31.17
C VAL A 66 19.94 9.04 -30.59
N PHE A 67 21.00 9.80 -30.34
CA PHE A 67 20.88 11.16 -29.83
C PHE A 67 20.43 12.12 -30.94
N GLU A 68 19.25 12.73 -30.78
CA GLU A 68 18.77 13.82 -31.65
C GLU A 68 18.90 15.19 -30.99
N THR A 69 18.41 15.32 -29.76
CA THR A 69 18.32 16.58 -29.02
C THR A 69 18.40 16.32 -27.51
N SER A 70 18.85 17.33 -26.75
CA SER A 70 18.96 17.23 -25.28
C SER A 70 17.58 17.03 -24.63
N ARG A 71 17.45 16.01 -23.77
CA ARG A 71 16.25 15.66 -23.01
C ARG A 71 16.43 16.06 -21.54
N PRO A 72 15.43 16.66 -20.87
CA PRO A 72 15.51 16.91 -19.43
C PRO A 72 15.43 15.61 -18.63
N VAL A 73 16.16 15.53 -17.50
CA VAL A 73 16.04 14.41 -16.55
C VAL A 73 14.89 14.70 -15.58
N ASN A 74 13.98 13.73 -15.40
CA ASN A 74 12.98 13.69 -14.33
C ASN A 74 12.17 14.99 -14.18
N SER A 75 11.65 15.54 -15.28
CA SER A 75 10.88 16.78 -15.28
C SER A 75 9.48 16.59 -14.67
N LEU A 76 9.04 17.57 -13.86
CA LEU A 76 7.79 17.49 -13.09
C LEU A 76 6.51 17.37 -13.93
N GLU A 77 6.58 17.72 -15.22
CA GLU A 77 5.45 17.70 -16.16
C GLU A 77 5.36 16.39 -16.98
N GLY A 78 6.40 15.55 -16.93
CA GLY A 78 6.52 14.35 -17.76
C GLY A 78 6.85 13.10 -16.96
N GLU A 79 5.84 12.40 -16.44
CA GLU A 79 6.09 11.13 -15.74
C GLU A 79 6.66 10.00 -16.64
N SER A 80 6.61 10.17 -17.97
CA SER A 80 7.27 9.30 -18.94
C SER A 80 8.68 9.81 -19.20
N GLU A 81 9.66 8.90 -19.17
CA GLU A 81 11.12 9.17 -19.15
C GLU A 81 11.74 9.52 -17.78
N ASN A 82 11.07 9.23 -16.66
CA ASN A 82 11.75 9.17 -15.36
C ASN A 82 12.82 8.07 -15.35
N VAL A 83 13.99 8.36 -14.79
CA VAL A 83 15.19 7.50 -14.68
C VAL A 83 15.86 7.66 -13.31
N ILE A 84 16.63 6.66 -12.87
CA ILE A 84 17.25 6.67 -11.53
C ILE A 84 18.70 7.14 -11.60
N THR A 85 18.95 8.34 -11.04
CA THR A 85 20.28 8.90 -10.77
C THR A 85 20.59 8.87 -9.27
N ASP A 86 21.76 9.36 -8.85
CA ASP A 86 22.08 9.52 -7.42
C ASP A 86 21.10 10.44 -6.69
N ARG A 87 20.49 11.41 -7.40
CA ARG A 87 19.44 12.27 -6.84
C ARG A 87 18.18 11.48 -6.48
N GLU A 88 17.95 10.31 -7.09
CA GLU A 88 16.81 9.44 -6.82
C GLU A 88 17.15 8.38 -5.78
N LEU A 89 18.36 7.81 -5.81
CA LEU A 89 18.88 6.98 -4.69
C LEU A 89 18.78 7.73 -3.35
N LEU A 90 19.19 9.00 -3.33
CA LEU A 90 19.19 9.85 -2.14
C LEU A 90 17.79 10.35 -1.70
N LYS A 91 16.70 9.90 -2.36
CA LYS A 91 15.30 10.13 -1.97
C LYS A 91 14.62 8.91 -1.33
N ALA A 92 15.24 7.73 -1.38
CA ALA A 92 14.73 6.53 -0.71
C ALA A 92 14.58 6.77 0.82
N PRO A 93 13.61 6.10 1.47
CA PRO A 93 12.39 6.74 1.97
C PRO A 93 12.65 7.79 3.06
N GLY A 94 12.84 9.04 2.63
CA GLY A 94 13.07 10.20 3.49
C GLY A 94 12.14 11.37 3.19
N ARG A 95 10.82 11.18 3.37
CA ARG A 95 9.72 12.14 3.09
C ARG A 95 9.64 12.64 1.63
N ILE A 96 8.61 12.24 0.89
CA ILE A 96 8.16 12.99 -0.30
C ILE A 96 7.39 14.23 0.17
N GLY A 97 8.14 15.25 0.60
CA GLY A 97 7.65 16.61 0.81
C GLY A 97 7.97 17.46 -0.41
N THR A 98 6.99 18.18 -0.95
CA THR A 98 7.18 19.07 -2.11
C THR A 98 7.95 20.33 -1.70
N GLY A 99 9.28 20.32 -1.88
CA GLY A 99 10.13 21.49 -1.65
C GLY A 99 11.55 21.27 -2.21
N SER A 100 12.01 22.19 -3.05
CA SER A 100 13.38 22.13 -3.60
C SER A 100 14.39 22.66 -2.60
N ALA A 101 15.47 21.92 -2.36
CA ALA A 101 16.62 22.35 -1.56
C ALA A 101 17.92 21.75 -2.09
N THR A 102 18.94 22.60 -2.24
CA THR A 102 20.31 22.21 -2.61
C THR A 102 21.06 21.65 -1.40
N ARG A 103 21.97 20.68 -1.62
CA ARG A 103 22.87 20.17 -0.57
C ARG A 103 24.23 20.86 -0.63
N SER A 104 24.69 21.36 0.51
CA SER A 104 26.12 21.66 0.76
C SER A 104 26.84 20.41 1.30
N ARG A 105 28.18 20.36 1.17
CA ARG A 105 29.01 19.29 1.75
C ARG A 105 29.10 19.44 3.29
N PRO A 106 29.22 18.34 4.06
CA PRO A 106 29.61 18.41 5.47
C PRO A 106 31.05 18.94 5.61
N SER A 107 31.39 19.50 6.78
CA SER A 107 32.73 20.04 7.05
C SER A 107 33.63 19.05 7.79
N ASP A 108 34.92 19.13 7.51
CA ASP A 108 35.95 18.13 7.86
C ASP A 108 36.13 17.95 9.39
N LYS A 109 35.72 18.96 10.16
CA LYS A 109 35.72 18.96 11.64
C LYS A 109 34.83 17.89 12.28
N LEU A 110 33.95 17.22 11.52
CA LEU A 110 33.25 16.03 12.02
C LEU A 110 34.08 14.76 11.90
N LEU A 111 34.79 14.53 10.78
CA LEU A 111 35.68 13.37 10.64
C LEU A 111 36.78 13.38 11.71
N GLU A 112 37.42 14.54 11.90
CA GLU A 112 38.47 14.74 12.91
C GLU A 112 38.00 14.41 14.35
N ARG A 113 36.69 14.50 14.60
CA ARG A 113 36.06 14.21 15.89
C ARG A 113 35.70 12.73 16.07
N PHE A 114 35.41 12.02 14.99
CA PHE A 114 35.18 10.57 15.02
C PHE A 114 36.48 9.79 15.21
N SER A 115 37.57 10.16 14.51
CA SER A 115 38.88 9.50 14.70
C SER A 115 39.35 9.57 16.16
N LYS A 116 39.25 10.76 16.78
CA LYS A 116 39.62 11.00 18.20
C LYS A 116 38.70 10.32 19.22
N MET A 117 37.57 9.72 18.79
CA MET A 117 36.76 8.85 19.64
C MET A 117 37.10 7.37 19.47
N ALA A 118 37.52 6.93 18.27
CA ALA A 118 37.93 5.55 18.02
C ALA A 118 39.22 5.16 18.77
N GLU A 119 40.19 6.07 18.84
CA GLU A 119 41.46 5.86 19.56
C GLU A 119 41.28 5.61 21.07
N ALA A 120 40.14 6.04 21.65
CA ALA A 120 39.87 5.94 23.08
C ALA A 120 39.27 4.60 23.53
N SER A 121 38.86 3.72 22.60
CA SER A 121 38.05 2.52 22.90
C SER A 121 38.77 1.17 22.77
N GLY A 122 40.01 1.13 22.29
CA GLY A 122 40.92 -0.02 22.49
C GLY A 122 40.46 -1.38 21.91
N LEU A 123 39.79 -1.37 20.75
CA LEU A 123 39.42 -2.58 20.00
C LEU A 123 40.11 -2.58 18.63
N GLU A 124 40.86 -3.64 18.34
CA GLU A 124 41.52 -3.84 17.04
C GLU A 124 40.53 -4.30 15.96
N MET A 125 40.81 -3.98 14.69
CA MET A 125 40.06 -4.47 13.53
C MET A 125 40.97 -4.97 12.40
N ASP A 126 40.43 -5.91 11.64
CA ASP A 126 41.08 -6.70 10.59
C ASP A 126 41.39 -5.86 9.32
N PRO A 127 42.65 -5.80 8.83
CA PRO A 127 43.06 -4.87 7.78
C PRO A 127 42.71 -5.36 6.36
N SER A 128 41.46 -5.15 5.93
CA SER A 128 41.02 -5.37 4.53
C SER A 128 40.17 -4.23 3.96
N ALA A 129 40.45 -2.98 4.35
CA ALA A 129 39.68 -1.79 3.94
C ALA A 129 40.54 -0.53 3.69
N SER A 130 41.75 -0.69 3.12
CA SER A 130 42.68 0.42 2.88
C SER A 130 43.57 0.20 1.64
N LEU A 131 43.01 0.39 0.44
CA LEU A 131 43.76 0.56 -0.81
C LEU A 131 43.05 1.58 -1.72
N LEU A 132 43.37 2.85 -1.48
CA LEU A 132 43.37 3.92 -2.48
C LEU A 132 44.60 4.78 -2.17
N ASP A 133 45.77 4.27 -2.56
CA ASP A 133 47.01 5.04 -2.53
C ASP A 133 46.96 6.19 -3.53
N GLU A 134 47.75 7.23 -3.25
CA GLU A 134 48.00 8.32 -4.19
C GLU A 134 48.79 7.79 -5.41
N VAL A 135 48.36 8.15 -6.61
CA VAL A 135 49.09 7.94 -7.87
C VAL A 135 49.05 9.24 -8.69
N ASP A 136 50.16 9.50 -9.39
CA ASP A 136 50.56 10.82 -9.87
C ASP A 136 49.67 11.46 -10.96
N GLU A 137 49.89 12.77 -11.19
CA GLU A 137 49.24 13.56 -12.23
C GLU A 137 49.69 13.16 -13.65
N GLU A 138 48.87 12.37 -14.35
CA GLU A 138 48.81 12.38 -15.83
C GLU A 138 47.34 12.50 -16.31
N GLU A 139 47.13 13.10 -17.49
CA GLU A 139 45.83 13.62 -17.94
C GLU A 139 44.76 12.54 -18.21
N GLN A 140 43.51 12.70 -17.69
CA GLN A 140 42.25 12.45 -18.44
C GLN A 140 40.95 12.71 -17.66
N GLY A 141 40.09 13.60 -18.19
CA GLY A 141 38.60 13.47 -18.20
C GLY A 141 37.78 13.59 -16.90
N GLU A 142 36.78 14.47 -16.89
CA GLU A 142 35.64 14.36 -15.95
C GLU A 142 34.81 13.09 -16.24
N PRO A 143 34.27 12.39 -15.21
CA PRO A 143 33.48 11.18 -15.41
C PRO A 143 32.12 11.48 -16.08
N VAL A 144 31.90 10.92 -17.27
CA VAL A 144 30.68 11.13 -18.08
C VAL A 144 29.42 10.65 -17.35
N SER A 145 28.38 11.50 -17.32
CA SER A 145 27.10 11.17 -16.70
C SER A 145 26.32 10.10 -17.46
N GLU A 146 25.69 9.17 -16.71
CA GLU A 146 24.75 8.18 -17.24
C GLU A 146 23.45 8.76 -17.82
N THR A 147 23.18 10.05 -17.57
CA THR A 147 22.05 10.77 -18.18
C THR A 147 22.38 11.18 -19.61
N PHE A 148 22.68 10.18 -20.46
CA PHE A 148 23.38 10.35 -21.73
C PHE A 148 22.57 11.04 -22.85
N LEU A 149 21.27 11.25 -22.67
CA LEU A 149 20.45 12.11 -23.53
C LEU A 149 20.34 13.55 -23.01
N THR A 150 20.95 13.86 -21.86
CA THR A 150 20.88 15.17 -21.21
C THR A 150 22.24 15.84 -21.28
N VAL A 151 22.33 16.89 -22.11
CA VAL A 151 23.54 17.70 -22.33
C VAL A 151 23.33 19.08 -21.71
N GLU A 152 24.28 19.53 -20.89
CA GLU A 152 24.22 20.86 -20.26
C GLU A 152 24.54 22.00 -21.26
N PRO A 153 24.07 23.24 -21.02
CA PRO A 153 24.30 24.36 -21.93
C PRO A 153 25.79 24.65 -22.18
N GLY A 154 26.25 24.39 -23.41
CA GLY A 154 27.63 24.58 -23.85
C GLY A 154 28.44 23.28 -24.00
N GLN A 155 27.97 22.16 -23.46
CA GLN A 155 28.56 20.84 -23.69
C GLN A 155 28.10 20.24 -25.05
N ARG A 156 28.75 19.13 -25.46
CA ARG A 156 28.34 18.28 -26.58
C ARG A 156 28.14 16.86 -26.06
N THR A 157 27.14 16.13 -26.57
CA THR A 157 27.05 14.69 -26.28
C THR A 157 28.25 13.94 -26.87
N GLN A 158 28.61 12.83 -26.22
CA GLN A 158 29.65 11.90 -26.65
C GLN A 158 29.10 10.47 -26.85
N VAL A 159 27.82 10.25 -26.56
CA VAL A 159 27.16 8.93 -26.48
C VAL A 159 26.00 8.86 -27.46
N ALA A 160 25.79 7.70 -28.08
CA ALA A 160 24.70 7.40 -29.00
C ALA A 160 24.61 8.38 -30.19
N LEU A 161 25.76 8.96 -30.59
CA LEU A 161 25.85 9.93 -31.68
C LEU A 161 25.39 9.32 -33.02
N PRO A 162 24.54 10.00 -33.82
CA PRO A 162 24.07 9.49 -35.10
C PRO A 162 25.23 9.12 -36.05
N GLY A 163 25.33 7.83 -36.40
CA GLY A 163 26.37 7.33 -37.29
C GLY A 163 27.78 7.26 -36.67
N SER A 164 27.93 7.32 -35.34
CA SER A 164 29.20 6.98 -34.69
C SER A 164 29.33 5.45 -34.50
N PRO A 165 30.56 4.89 -34.51
CA PRO A 165 30.79 3.50 -34.15
C PRO A 165 30.30 3.14 -32.74
N GLY A 166 30.19 4.12 -31.83
CA GLY A 166 29.62 3.96 -30.49
C GLY A 166 28.12 3.64 -30.49
N ALA A 167 27.38 4.18 -31.45
CA ALA A 167 25.94 3.98 -31.61
C ALA A 167 25.57 2.69 -32.38
N ASP A 168 26.52 2.06 -33.07
CA ASP A 168 26.30 0.75 -33.70
C ASP A 168 26.09 -0.35 -32.65
N LEU A 169 25.32 -1.39 -33.01
CA LEU A 169 25.22 -2.59 -32.18
C LEU A 169 26.58 -3.27 -32.04
N SER A 170 26.83 -3.88 -30.88
CA SER A 170 28.05 -4.63 -30.63
C SER A 170 28.22 -5.76 -31.65
N PRO A 171 29.44 -6.13 -32.06
CA PRO A 171 29.65 -7.05 -33.19
C PRO A 171 28.91 -8.39 -33.04
N LEU A 172 28.80 -8.92 -31.82
CA LEU A 172 28.09 -10.16 -31.53
C LEU A 172 26.56 -9.98 -31.58
N ALA A 173 26.01 -8.87 -31.06
CA ALA A 173 24.59 -8.57 -31.20
C ALA A 173 24.21 -8.33 -32.66
N CYS A 174 25.02 -7.54 -33.40
CA CYS A 174 24.82 -7.24 -34.80
C CYS A 174 24.82 -8.49 -35.70
N GLN A 175 25.67 -9.49 -35.39
CA GLN A 175 25.68 -10.79 -36.07
C GLN A 175 24.45 -11.65 -35.78
N ASN A 176 23.73 -11.39 -34.68
CA ASN A 176 22.58 -12.19 -34.26
C ASN A 176 21.23 -11.70 -34.80
N VAL A 177 21.13 -10.42 -35.19
CA VAL A 177 19.92 -9.79 -35.74
C VAL A 177 19.44 -10.51 -37.01
N ASP A 178 18.30 -11.18 -36.93
CA ASP A 178 17.67 -11.79 -38.10
C ASP A 178 16.81 -10.74 -38.82
N ASN A 179 17.40 -10.11 -39.84
CA ASN A 179 16.76 -9.06 -40.64
C ASN A 179 15.48 -9.53 -41.40
N ALA A 180 15.15 -10.82 -41.40
CA ALA A 180 13.92 -11.35 -41.98
C ALA A 180 12.82 -11.67 -40.93
N ARG A 181 13.17 -11.73 -39.64
CA ARG A 181 12.26 -12.13 -38.54
C ARG A 181 12.12 -11.08 -37.43
N ASP A 182 13.21 -10.39 -37.13
CA ASP A 182 13.31 -9.44 -36.03
C ASP A 182 12.86 -8.04 -36.46
N LEU A 183 12.63 -7.17 -35.47
CA LEU A 183 12.41 -5.75 -35.68
C LEU A 183 13.59 -4.95 -35.13
N VAL A 184 14.08 -3.96 -35.88
CA VAL A 184 15.05 -2.98 -35.39
C VAL A 184 14.36 -1.64 -35.24
N PHE A 185 14.46 -1.04 -34.05
CA PHE A 185 13.93 0.27 -33.71
C PHE A 185 15.05 1.21 -33.28
N GLN A 186 14.89 2.48 -33.60
CA GLN A 186 15.68 3.57 -33.03
C GLN A 186 14.77 4.44 -32.16
N LYS A 187 15.27 4.87 -30.99
CA LYS A 187 14.60 5.81 -30.08
C LYS A 187 15.50 7.00 -29.81
N SER A 188 14.95 8.20 -29.65
CA SER A 188 15.69 9.40 -29.23
C SER A 188 15.29 9.90 -27.83
N HIS A 189 14.71 8.99 -27.05
CA HIS A 189 14.13 9.19 -25.73
C HIS A 189 14.63 8.10 -24.77
N TYR A 190 14.53 8.31 -23.45
CA TYR A 190 14.97 7.28 -22.49
C TYR A 190 14.08 6.04 -22.57
N SER A 191 12.76 6.23 -22.68
CA SER A 191 11.77 5.16 -22.92
C SER A 191 11.65 4.81 -24.41
N ALA A 192 11.64 3.52 -24.74
CA ALA A 192 11.40 3.05 -26.10
C ALA A 192 9.94 3.18 -26.58
N PHE A 193 9.02 3.55 -25.68
CA PHE A 193 7.60 3.72 -26.01
C PHE A 193 7.20 5.17 -26.30
N LYS A 194 8.07 6.15 -26.03
CA LYS A 194 7.75 7.59 -26.08
C LYS A 194 7.18 8.03 -27.43
N ASP A 195 7.76 7.52 -28.51
CA ASP A 195 7.42 7.88 -29.90
C ASP A 195 6.16 7.15 -30.43
N GLY A 196 5.53 6.28 -29.62
CA GLY A 196 4.27 5.59 -29.92
C GLY A 196 4.35 4.48 -30.99
N THR A 197 5.36 4.49 -31.85
CA THR A 197 5.57 3.51 -32.93
C THR A 197 5.68 2.08 -32.41
N LEU A 198 6.47 1.86 -31.34
CA LEU A 198 6.67 0.53 -30.76
C LEU A 198 5.38 -0.08 -30.20
N VAL A 199 4.56 0.69 -29.45
CA VAL A 199 3.27 0.20 -28.93
C VAL A 199 2.28 -0.09 -30.05
N GLN A 200 2.27 0.70 -31.14
CA GLN A 200 1.46 0.39 -32.33
C GLN A 200 1.88 -0.93 -32.98
N THR A 201 3.19 -1.16 -33.16
CA THR A 201 3.73 -2.37 -33.78
C THR A 201 3.50 -3.62 -32.92
N LEU A 202 3.71 -3.53 -31.61
CA LEU A 202 3.45 -4.64 -30.68
C LEU A 202 1.94 -4.96 -30.59
N ARG A 203 1.06 -3.95 -30.57
CA ARG A 203 -0.40 -4.15 -30.63
C ARG A 203 -0.83 -4.77 -31.96
N PHE A 204 -0.25 -4.37 -33.09
CA PHE A 204 -0.51 -4.99 -34.41
C PHE A 204 -0.09 -6.47 -34.47
N LYS A 205 1.03 -6.83 -33.81
CA LYS A 205 1.47 -8.22 -33.59
C LYS A 205 0.70 -8.94 -32.46
N PHE A 206 -0.36 -8.36 -31.89
CA PHE A 206 -1.14 -8.93 -30.77
C PHE A 206 -0.28 -9.35 -29.55
N VAL A 207 0.83 -8.66 -29.32
CA VAL A 207 1.70 -8.90 -28.17
C VAL A 207 1.05 -8.36 -26.90
N THR A 208 1.05 -9.15 -25.82
CA THR A 208 0.57 -8.73 -24.49
C THR A 208 1.57 -8.97 -23.37
N GLU A 209 2.61 -9.77 -23.62
CA GLU A 209 3.69 -10.08 -22.69
C GLU A 209 5.01 -9.61 -23.30
N ILE A 210 5.78 -8.80 -22.57
CA ILE A 210 7.09 -8.34 -22.99
C ILE A 210 8.17 -8.76 -21.99
N TYR A 211 9.31 -9.15 -22.53
CA TYR A 211 10.50 -9.53 -21.79
C TYR A 211 11.58 -8.48 -22.05
N LEU A 212 12.21 -7.93 -21.01
CA LEU A 212 13.10 -6.78 -21.11
C LEU A 212 14.53 -7.14 -20.68
N CYS A 213 15.49 -6.78 -21.53
CA CYS A 213 16.92 -6.96 -21.29
C CYS A 213 17.76 -5.87 -21.98
N GLY A 214 19.05 -5.79 -21.65
CA GLY A 214 20.00 -4.81 -22.18
C GLY A 214 20.41 -3.73 -21.18
N ALA A 215 20.78 -2.55 -21.68
CA ALA A 215 21.47 -1.51 -20.90
C ALA A 215 20.81 -0.12 -21.00
N LEU A 216 21.03 0.81 -20.06
CA LEU A 216 21.42 0.60 -18.67
C LEU A 216 20.15 0.38 -17.83
N THR A 217 20.23 -0.44 -16.78
CA THR A 217 19.09 -0.85 -15.94
C THR A 217 18.30 0.37 -15.41
N ASN A 218 19.01 1.30 -14.79
CA ASN A 218 18.47 2.50 -14.15
C ASN A 218 17.98 3.58 -15.13
N ILE A 219 18.29 3.45 -16.43
CA ILE A 219 18.00 4.45 -17.47
C ILE A 219 17.00 3.88 -18.48
N SER A 220 17.47 3.28 -19.58
CA SER A 220 16.62 2.83 -20.70
C SER A 220 15.65 1.72 -20.30
N ILE A 221 16.09 0.75 -19.49
CA ILE A 221 15.23 -0.37 -19.05
C ILE A 221 14.14 0.15 -18.11
N PHE A 222 14.51 0.92 -17.09
CA PHE A 222 13.59 1.51 -16.13
C PHE A 222 12.50 2.36 -16.81
N ALA A 223 12.88 3.32 -17.65
CA ALA A 223 11.93 4.19 -18.35
C ALA A 223 10.99 3.40 -19.28
N THR A 224 11.53 2.42 -20.02
CA THR A 224 10.74 1.59 -20.95
C THR A 224 9.78 0.66 -20.23
N ALA A 225 10.19 0.05 -19.11
CA ALA A 225 9.35 -0.80 -18.28
C ALA A 225 8.22 0.00 -17.61
N MET A 226 8.52 1.21 -17.12
CA MET A 226 7.52 2.10 -16.53
C MET A 226 6.43 2.49 -17.53
N ASP A 227 6.79 2.86 -18.76
CA ASP A 227 5.81 3.19 -19.80
C ASP A 227 5.07 1.94 -20.32
N ALA A 228 5.74 0.79 -20.48
CA ALA A 228 5.08 -0.46 -20.84
C ALA A 228 3.95 -0.83 -19.86
N ALA A 229 4.15 -0.58 -18.56
CA ALA A 229 3.13 -0.79 -17.54
C ALA A 229 1.94 0.17 -17.71
N ARG A 230 2.16 1.40 -18.20
CA ARG A 230 1.08 2.34 -18.56
C ARG A 230 0.25 1.84 -19.75
N TYR A 231 0.89 1.21 -20.74
CA TYR A 231 0.21 0.59 -21.88
C TYR A 231 -0.44 -0.77 -21.57
N GLY A 232 -0.22 -1.32 -20.37
CA GLY A 232 -0.92 -2.50 -19.86
C GLY A 232 -0.30 -3.85 -20.22
N TYR A 233 0.95 -3.87 -20.69
CA TYR A 233 1.70 -5.11 -20.94
C TYR A 233 1.97 -5.87 -19.63
N SER A 234 2.02 -7.20 -19.70
CA SER A 234 2.71 -7.99 -18.67
C SER A 234 4.21 -7.90 -18.92
N ILE A 235 5.02 -7.67 -17.88
CA ILE A 235 6.45 -7.41 -18.01
C ILE A 235 7.23 -8.45 -17.22
N THR A 236 8.23 -9.03 -17.88
CA THR A 236 9.28 -9.84 -17.25
C THR A 236 10.63 -9.15 -17.44
N ILE A 237 11.35 -8.89 -16.35
CA ILE A 237 12.72 -8.38 -16.39
C ILE A 237 13.69 -9.57 -16.32
N ILE A 238 14.73 -9.58 -17.16
CA ILE A 238 15.66 -10.71 -17.25
C ILE A 238 16.98 -10.32 -16.56
N ASP A 239 17.19 -10.77 -15.32
CA ASP A 239 18.20 -10.20 -14.41
C ASP A 239 19.66 -10.41 -14.86
N ASP A 240 20.02 -11.62 -15.26
CA ASP A 240 21.32 -12.00 -15.84
C ASP A 240 21.59 -11.44 -17.26
N CYS A 241 20.63 -10.67 -17.80
CA CYS A 241 20.69 -9.98 -19.09
C CYS A 241 20.58 -8.44 -18.97
N LEU A 242 20.86 -7.87 -17.79
CA LEU A 242 20.85 -6.42 -17.55
C LEU A 242 22.25 -5.83 -17.42
N GLY A 243 22.52 -4.74 -18.14
CA GLY A 243 23.73 -3.92 -17.94
C GLY A 243 23.53 -2.82 -16.90
N TYR A 244 24.53 -2.57 -16.06
CA TYR A 244 24.59 -1.42 -15.15
C TYR A 244 26.02 -0.94 -14.87
N ARG A 245 26.13 0.29 -14.36
CA ARG A 245 27.39 0.98 -13.98
C ARG A 245 27.45 1.39 -12.50
N ASN A 246 26.42 1.05 -11.74
CA ASN A 246 26.39 1.24 -10.31
C ASN A 246 25.36 0.26 -9.72
N LYS A 247 25.80 -0.63 -8.84
CA LYS A 247 24.93 -1.68 -8.29
C LYS A 247 23.75 -1.10 -7.50
N ALA A 248 23.93 -0.03 -6.74
CA ALA A 248 22.85 0.58 -5.96
C ALA A 248 21.75 1.16 -6.88
N ARG A 249 22.13 1.83 -7.99
CA ARG A 249 21.15 2.32 -8.99
C ARG A 249 20.39 1.17 -9.68
N HIS A 250 21.05 0.03 -9.93
CA HIS A 250 20.42 -1.18 -10.45
C HIS A 250 19.45 -1.81 -9.44
N ASP A 251 19.88 -2.00 -8.18
CA ASP A 251 19.07 -2.59 -7.11
C ASP A 251 17.80 -1.76 -6.86
N GLU A 252 17.91 -0.43 -6.76
CA GLU A 252 16.77 0.47 -6.56
C GLU A 252 15.84 0.49 -7.79
N ALA A 253 16.39 0.40 -9.01
CA ALA A 253 15.58 0.29 -10.22
C ALA A 253 14.74 -1.00 -10.23
N LEU A 254 15.33 -2.15 -9.90
CA LEU A 254 14.58 -3.41 -9.79
C LEU A 254 13.55 -3.37 -8.66
N ARG A 255 13.87 -2.73 -7.52
CA ARG A 255 12.93 -2.52 -6.40
C ARG A 255 11.71 -1.71 -6.85
N GLN A 256 11.93 -0.53 -7.44
CA GLN A 256 10.85 0.34 -7.91
C GLN A 256 10.05 -0.25 -9.08
N LEU A 257 10.67 -0.97 -10.02
CA LEU A 257 9.95 -1.65 -11.09
C LEU A 257 9.00 -2.73 -10.53
N THR A 258 9.48 -3.54 -9.58
CA THR A 258 8.67 -4.56 -8.91
C THR A 258 7.48 -3.93 -8.18
N GLU A 259 7.72 -2.83 -7.47
CA GLU A 259 6.71 -2.09 -6.69
C GLU A 259 5.64 -1.41 -7.58
N PHE A 260 6.04 -0.64 -8.59
CA PHE A 260 5.11 0.18 -9.38
C PHE A 260 4.52 -0.53 -10.60
N THR A 261 5.20 -1.52 -11.19
CA THR A 261 4.70 -2.21 -12.40
C THR A 261 4.12 -3.60 -12.09
N GLY A 262 4.52 -4.23 -10.98
CA GLY A 262 4.14 -5.60 -10.65
C GLY A 262 4.71 -6.65 -11.62
N CYS A 263 5.83 -6.32 -12.27
CA CYS A 263 6.61 -7.20 -13.12
C CYS A 263 7.15 -8.43 -12.38
N ASP A 264 7.42 -9.50 -13.11
CA ASP A 264 8.18 -10.64 -12.62
C ASP A 264 9.67 -10.47 -13.01
N ILE A 265 10.58 -11.04 -12.22
CA ILE A 265 12.04 -11.04 -12.47
C ILE A 265 12.48 -12.50 -12.58
N MET A 266 13.24 -12.84 -13.62
CA MET A 266 13.64 -14.21 -13.97
C MET A 266 15.05 -14.22 -14.58
N SER A 267 15.77 -15.34 -14.50
CA SER A 267 17.00 -15.53 -15.27
C SER A 267 16.72 -15.92 -16.73
N SER A 268 17.66 -15.65 -17.64
CA SER A 268 17.63 -16.10 -19.03
C SER A 268 17.39 -17.60 -19.13
N LYS A 269 18.05 -18.39 -18.28
CA LYS A 269 17.94 -19.85 -18.18
C LYS A 269 16.52 -20.29 -17.79
N ASP A 270 15.89 -19.58 -16.85
CA ASP A 270 14.50 -19.84 -16.48
C ASP A 270 13.54 -19.53 -17.63
N VAL A 271 13.74 -18.39 -18.31
CA VAL A 271 12.92 -17.99 -19.46
C VAL A 271 13.04 -18.98 -20.62
N ILE A 272 14.26 -19.40 -20.98
CA ILE A 272 14.53 -20.44 -21.99
C ILE A 272 13.82 -21.75 -21.63
N ARG A 273 13.94 -22.19 -20.36
CA ARG A 273 13.30 -23.41 -19.84
C ARG A 273 11.77 -23.31 -19.81
N ASP A 274 11.20 -22.12 -19.69
CA ASP A 274 9.75 -21.86 -19.78
C ASP A 274 9.26 -21.89 -21.24
N LEU A 275 10.00 -21.23 -22.14
CA LEU A 275 9.74 -21.21 -23.59
C LEU A 275 9.75 -22.63 -24.19
N GLN A 276 10.81 -23.39 -23.91
CA GLN A 276 10.96 -24.77 -24.41
C GLN A 276 9.80 -25.67 -23.97
N ARG A 277 9.38 -25.61 -22.69
CA ARG A 277 8.21 -26.37 -22.20
C ARG A 277 6.90 -25.97 -22.89
N ARG A 278 6.68 -24.66 -23.13
CA ARG A 278 5.50 -24.19 -23.89
C ARG A 278 5.51 -24.71 -25.33
N THR A 279 6.67 -24.73 -25.97
CA THR A 279 6.85 -25.27 -27.33
C THR A 279 6.61 -26.78 -27.38
N SER A 280 7.17 -27.56 -26.45
CA SER A 280 6.92 -29.01 -26.37
C SER A 280 5.44 -29.35 -26.11
N ALA A 281 4.76 -28.61 -25.22
CA ALA A 281 3.34 -28.81 -24.93
C ALA A 281 2.43 -28.55 -26.15
N GLN A 282 2.85 -27.68 -27.09
CA GLN A 282 2.12 -27.43 -28.34
C GLN A 282 2.38 -28.50 -29.42
N GLN A 283 3.41 -29.34 -29.27
CA GLN A 283 3.77 -30.38 -30.24
C GLN A 283 3.12 -31.75 -29.97
N THR A 284 2.55 -31.97 -28.78
CA THR A 284 1.75 -33.17 -28.48
C THR A 284 0.29 -32.98 -28.90
N PRO A 285 -0.20 -33.62 -29.98
CA PRO A 285 -1.60 -33.53 -30.37
C PRO A 285 -2.50 -34.34 -29.42
N PRO A 286 -3.65 -33.82 -28.99
CA PRO A 286 -4.69 -34.63 -28.36
C PRO A 286 -5.15 -35.73 -29.33
N ARG A 287 -5.23 -36.97 -28.84
CA ARG A 287 -6.06 -37.97 -29.51
C ARG A 287 -7.54 -37.64 -29.28
N ASP A 288 -8.36 -37.98 -30.27
CA ASP A 288 -9.83 -38.00 -30.21
C ASP A 288 -10.57 -36.65 -30.10
N ALA A 289 -10.35 -35.78 -31.09
CA ALA A 289 -11.28 -34.68 -31.43
C ALA A 289 -11.31 -34.38 -32.95
N ARG A 290 -11.79 -35.33 -33.77
CA ARG A 290 -11.78 -35.22 -35.25
C ARG A 290 -13.15 -34.85 -35.82
N GLU A 291 -13.56 -33.57 -35.77
CA GLU A 291 -14.40 -32.97 -36.84
C GLU A 291 -14.41 -31.43 -36.89
N LYS A 292 -14.28 -30.90 -38.11
CA LYS A 292 -14.77 -29.61 -38.66
C LYS A 292 -14.66 -28.33 -37.80
N ALA A 293 -13.56 -27.59 -38.01
CA ALA A 293 -13.59 -26.13 -38.10
C ALA A 293 -12.58 -25.66 -39.17
N THR A 294 -13.01 -24.83 -40.13
CA THR A 294 -12.12 -24.26 -41.16
C THR A 294 -11.55 -22.92 -40.67
N SER A 295 -10.25 -22.87 -40.38
CA SER A 295 -9.62 -21.66 -39.82
C SER A 295 -9.62 -20.47 -40.80
N LEU A 296 -9.87 -19.29 -40.25
CA LEU A 296 -9.80 -17.99 -40.92
C LEU A 296 -8.39 -17.66 -41.44
N GLU A 297 -7.35 -18.28 -40.89
CA GLU A 297 -5.96 -18.14 -41.36
C GLU A 297 -5.82 -18.52 -42.85
N SER A 298 -6.54 -19.56 -43.28
CA SER A 298 -6.57 -19.99 -44.70
C SER A 298 -7.33 -19.02 -45.63
N LEU A 299 -8.04 -18.03 -45.08
CA LEU A 299 -8.68 -16.95 -45.84
C LEU A 299 -7.81 -15.69 -45.86
N MET A 300 -7.11 -15.38 -44.76
CA MET A 300 -6.17 -14.25 -44.72
C MET A 300 -4.99 -14.44 -45.66
N ALA A 301 -4.46 -15.67 -45.78
CA ALA A 301 -3.36 -16.01 -46.67
C ALA A 301 -3.63 -15.70 -48.17
N ASN A 302 -4.91 -15.62 -48.58
CA ASN A 302 -5.31 -15.44 -49.98
C ASN A 302 -5.70 -13.99 -50.35
N MET A 303 -5.75 -13.04 -49.41
CA MET A 303 -6.14 -11.64 -49.69
C MET A 303 -4.97 -10.73 -50.10
N ASN A 304 -4.16 -11.19 -51.05
CA ASN A 304 -3.01 -10.43 -51.54
C ASN A 304 -3.43 -9.39 -52.59
N LEU A 305 -3.94 -8.24 -52.14
CA LEU A 305 -4.45 -7.15 -52.99
C LEU A 305 -3.31 -6.38 -53.70
N SER A 306 -2.93 -6.88 -54.88
CA SER A 306 -1.95 -6.24 -55.78
C SER A 306 -2.31 -4.79 -56.11
N ARG A 307 -1.47 -3.85 -55.67
CA ARG A 307 -1.61 -2.40 -55.85
C ARG A 307 -1.15 -1.99 -57.26
N LYS A 308 -2.07 -1.93 -58.21
CA LYS A 308 -1.78 -1.50 -59.60
C LYS A 308 -1.44 -0.01 -59.69
N SER A 309 -0.21 0.31 -60.09
CA SER A 309 0.09 1.46 -60.95
C SER A 309 0.14 1.01 -62.42
N SER A 310 0.16 1.95 -63.37
CA SER A 310 -0.22 1.70 -64.77
C SER A 310 0.94 1.77 -65.78
N SER A 311 1.14 0.71 -66.58
CA SER A 311 1.51 0.85 -68.01
C SER A 311 1.40 -0.46 -68.83
N SER A 312 0.97 -0.30 -70.09
CA SER A 312 1.23 -1.11 -71.31
C SER A 312 1.43 -2.65 -71.29
N SER A 313 0.45 -3.33 -71.90
CA SER A 313 0.59 -4.23 -73.09
C SER A 313 0.58 -5.78 -72.99
N ARG A 314 -0.44 -6.35 -73.66
CA ARG A 314 -0.45 -7.47 -74.64
C ARG A 314 0.07 -8.91 -74.30
N ARG A 315 -0.91 -9.82 -74.21
CA ARG A 315 -1.10 -11.09 -75.00
C ARG A 315 -0.70 -12.49 -74.43
N SER A 316 -1.68 -13.40 -74.50
CA SER A 316 -1.63 -14.89 -74.73
C SER A 316 -1.30 -15.92 -73.61
N LYS A 317 -2.12 -17.00 -73.61
CA LYS A 317 -1.95 -18.37 -73.04
C LYS A 317 -1.07 -19.25 -73.99
N PRO A 318 -0.77 -20.58 -73.80
CA PRO A 318 -1.22 -21.66 -72.84
C PRO A 318 -0.05 -22.32 -72.03
N VAL A 319 -0.13 -23.28 -71.07
CA VAL A 319 -0.92 -24.54 -70.80
C VAL A 319 -0.49 -25.74 -71.68
N PRO A 320 -0.40 -27.06 -71.28
CA PRO A 320 -0.59 -27.81 -69.99
C PRO A 320 0.49 -28.89 -69.59
N THR A 321 0.29 -29.62 -68.44
CA THR A 321 0.64 -31.07 -68.11
C THR A 321 2.07 -31.66 -68.27
N GLY A 322 2.52 -32.73 -67.57
CA GLY A 322 1.96 -33.52 -66.43
C GLY A 322 2.60 -34.94 -66.25
N SER A 323 2.32 -35.62 -65.12
CA SER A 323 2.38 -37.10 -64.85
C SER A 323 3.68 -37.87 -64.44
N GLN A 324 3.62 -38.47 -63.23
CA GLN A 324 3.94 -39.88 -62.79
C GLN A 324 5.36 -40.54 -62.78
N ALA A 325 5.82 -40.91 -61.56
CA ALA A 325 6.34 -42.24 -61.06
C ALA A 325 7.53 -42.96 -61.79
N PRO A 326 8.06 -44.14 -61.34
CA PRO A 326 8.02 -44.90 -60.05
C PRO A 326 9.42 -44.95 -59.33
N ALA A 327 9.68 -45.46 -58.11
CA ALA A 327 9.53 -46.78 -57.44
C ALA A 327 10.25 -47.96 -58.16
N THR A 328 10.82 -49.00 -57.53
CA THR A 328 10.94 -49.44 -56.10
C THR A 328 12.44 -49.51 -55.70
N VAL A 329 13.09 -50.33 -54.83
CA VAL A 329 12.93 -51.53 -53.94
C VAL A 329 14.13 -51.45 -52.93
N ALA A 330 14.40 -52.21 -51.84
CA ALA A 330 13.80 -53.18 -50.88
C ALA A 330 14.85 -53.31 -49.72
N GLU A 331 14.89 -54.16 -48.67
CA GLU A 331 14.06 -55.17 -47.95
C GLU A 331 14.63 -55.19 -46.48
N THR A 332 14.61 -56.16 -45.54
CA THR A 332 14.14 -57.57 -45.39
C THR A 332 13.32 -57.71 -44.07
N GLY A 333 13.94 -58.14 -42.96
CA GLY A 333 13.64 -57.62 -41.61
C GLY A 333 12.77 -58.41 -40.61
N ARG A 334 12.21 -59.58 -40.97
CA ARG A 334 11.55 -60.58 -40.06
C ARG A 334 10.78 -60.10 -38.79
N THR A 335 9.44 -60.13 -38.89
CA THR A 335 8.47 -60.90 -38.05
C THR A 335 8.67 -61.08 -36.51
N SER A 336 7.62 -61.09 -35.65
CA SER A 336 6.20 -60.71 -35.79
C SER A 336 5.39 -60.84 -34.45
N LYS A 337 4.32 -60.01 -34.31
CA LYS A 337 3.07 -60.20 -33.51
C LYS A 337 3.03 -60.15 -31.95
N SER A 338 1.93 -59.51 -31.50
CA SER A 338 1.07 -59.75 -30.31
C SER A 338 1.41 -59.25 -28.88
N ARG A 339 0.39 -58.58 -28.31
CA ARG A 339 -0.03 -58.44 -26.88
C ARG A 339 0.01 -59.78 -26.09
N PRO A 340 0.00 -59.82 -24.73
CA PRO A 340 -0.83 -58.95 -23.86
C PRO A 340 -0.19 -58.47 -22.53
N SER A 341 -1.02 -57.87 -21.68
CA SER A 341 -0.74 -57.37 -20.32
C SER A 341 -1.12 -58.37 -19.21
N LYS A 342 -0.35 -58.45 -18.12
CA LYS A 342 -0.83 -58.48 -16.71
C LYS A 342 0.32 -58.54 -15.67
N GLU A 343 -0.04 -58.28 -14.41
CA GLU A 343 0.76 -58.48 -13.18
C GLU A 343 0.71 -59.98 -12.74
N PRO A 344 0.96 -60.43 -11.48
CA PRO A 344 1.59 -59.83 -10.28
C PRO A 344 2.61 -60.78 -9.56
N HIS A 345 2.84 -60.54 -8.25
CA HIS A 345 3.55 -61.37 -7.22
C HIS A 345 5.10 -61.30 -7.22
N ILE A 346 5.81 -61.10 -6.09
CA ILE A 346 5.72 -61.53 -4.66
C ILE A 346 6.37 -62.91 -4.42
N ASP A 347 7.48 -62.89 -3.65
CA ASP A 347 7.84 -63.69 -2.45
C ASP A 347 9.10 -62.99 -1.86
N GLU A 348 9.16 -62.55 -0.59
CA GLU A 348 9.43 -63.29 0.66
C GLU A 348 10.73 -64.12 0.67
N ASP A 349 11.69 -63.82 1.57
CA ASP A 349 11.97 -64.69 2.76
C ASP A 349 12.94 -64.09 3.82
N SER A 350 12.63 -64.35 5.10
CA SER A 350 13.51 -64.64 6.27
C SER A 350 14.54 -63.67 6.94
N LYS A 351 14.34 -63.51 8.27
CA LYS A 351 15.24 -63.75 9.45
C LYS A 351 16.62 -63.00 9.56
N LEU A 352 17.06 -62.38 10.68
CA LEU A 352 17.18 -62.75 12.13
C LEU A 352 18.15 -63.92 12.44
N PRO A 353 18.86 -64.01 13.61
CA PRO A 353 19.10 -63.06 14.74
C PRO A 353 20.56 -63.07 15.33
N GLU A 354 20.73 -62.58 16.59
CA GLU A 354 21.79 -62.93 17.61
C GLU A 354 23.28 -62.50 17.39
N ARG A 355 24.23 -62.66 18.36
CA ARG A 355 24.39 -62.18 19.78
C ARG A 355 25.86 -62.47 20.26
N HIS A 356 26.22 -62.14 21.52
CA HIS A 356 27.53 -62.38 22.22
C HIS A 356 28.69 -61.41 21.83
N GLU A 357 29.41 -60.68 22.72
CA GLU A 357 30.32 -60.98 23.88
C GLU A 357 31.82 -61.21 23.47
N ALA A 358 32.88 -60.77 24.17
CA ALA A 358 33.04 -59.82 25.31
C ALA A 358 34.53 -59.39 25.57
N SER A 359 34.73 -58.30 26.35
CA SER A 359 35.96 -57.87 27.09
C SER A 359 37.18 -57.29 26.33
N GLY A 360 38.03 -56.39 26.91
CA GLY A 360 37.93 -55.67 28.20
C GLY A 360 39.19 -54.85 28.66
N LYS A 361 39.09 -54.17 29.82
CA LYS A 361 40.10 -53.36 30.62
C LYS A 361 40.48 -51.97 30.03
N LYS A 362 40.48 -50.78 30.70
CA LYS A 362 40.56 -50.22 32.11
C LYS A 362 41.96 -50.18 32.77
N PRO A 363 42.26 -49.24 33.73
CA PRO A 363 41.46 -48.20 34.43
C PRO A 363 42.00 -46.73 34.21
N GLU A 364 41.71 -45.61 34.91
CA GLU A 364 41.40 -45.31 36.34
C GLU A 364 40.63 -43.95 36.55
N ARG A 365 39.37 -43.95 37.08
CA ARG A 365 38.82 -43.40 38.39
C ARG A 365 38.69 -41.86 38.53
N VAL A 366 37.76 -41.28 39.32
CA VAL A 366 37.12 -41.80 40.57
C VAL A 366 35.57 -41.69 40.74
N LYS A 367 34.99 -40.75 41.53
CA LYS A 367 33.65 -40.86 42.19
C LYS A 367 33.01 -39.50 42.57
N THR A 368 31.74 -39.34 43.02
CA THR A 368 30.38 -39.71 42.51
C THR A 368 29.24 -39.43 43.55
N LYS A 369 27.99 -39.15 43.11
CA LYS A 369 26.64 -39.34 43.79
C LYS A 369 26.21 -38.29 44.90
N VAL A 370 24.92 -38.04 45.26
CA VAL A 370 23.57 -38.59 44.87
C VAL A 370 22.32 -37.67 45.13
N LYS A 371 21.24 -37.89 44.34
CA LYS A 371 19.76 -37.58 44.39
C LYS A 371 19.00 -36.84 45.56
N SER A 372 18.16 -35.86 45.14
CA SER A 372 16.65 -35.73 45.29
C SER A 372 15.89 -34.96 46.41
N ARG A 373 14.73 -34.38 45.98
CA ARG A 373 13.41 -34.10 46.64
C ARG A 373 13.15 -32.92 47.64
N ARG A 374 12.04 -32.20 47.33
CA ARG A 374 11.09 -31.36 48.11
C ARG A 374 11.40 -30.83 49.56
N ARG A 375 11.40 -29.48 49.65
CA ARG A 375 10.62 -28.56 50.56
C ARG A 375 10.86 -28.54 52.10
N HIS A 376 11.04 -27.30 52.62
CA HIS A 376 11.12 -26.88 54.04
C HIS A 376 12.42 -27.32 54.78
N SER A 377 12.89 -26.67 55.87
CA SER A 377 12.26 -25.69 56.78
C SER A 377 13.26 -24.66 57.40
N LYS A 378 12.79 -23.86 58.39
CA LYS A 378 13.56 -22.95 59.28
C LYS A 378 14.49 -23.76 60.23
N GLY A 379 15.47 -23.22 60.96
CA GLY A 379 16.03 -21.86 61.09
C GLY A 379 16.44 -21.52 62.53
N VAL A 380 17.21 -20.43 62.73
CA VAL A 380 17.62 -19.80 64.03
C VAL A 380 18.54 -20.67 64.94
N PRO A 381 19.26 -20.11 65.95
CA PRO A 381 18.66 -19.62 67.20
C PRO A 381 19.17 -18.26 67.76
N GLN A 382 18.22 -17.50 68.33
CA GLN A 382 18.27 -16.77 69.63
C GLN A 382 19.28 -15.61 69.84
N ASP A 383 18.94 -14.52 70.57
CA ASP A 383 17.67 -14.09 71.22
C ASP A 383 17.73 -12.55 71.49
N VAL A 384 16.85 -11.84 72.23
CA VAL A 384 15.78 -12.21 73.19
C VAL A 384 14.62 -11.19 73.13
N ALA A 385 13.40 -11.66 73.45
CA ALA A 385 12.29 -10.97 74.17
C ALA A 385 11.71 -9.61 73.66
N ALA A 386 10.47 -9.24 73.96
CA ALA A 386 9.24 -10.00 74.25
C ALA A 386 7.97 -9.12 74.16
N ALA A 387 6.89 -9.69 73.61
CA ALA A 387 5.46 -9.56 73.95
C ALA A 387 4.69 -8.20 74.02
N ALA A 388 3.40 -8.35 73.67
CA ALA A 388 2.21 -7.62 74.14
C ALA A 388 1.81 -6.28 73.46
N ALA A 389 0.50 -6.00 73.59
CA ALA A 389 -0.20 -4.84 73.05
C ALA A 389 -1.19 -4.28 74.10
N ALA A 390 -1.43 -2.97 74.09
CA ALA A 390 -2.54 -2.30 74.76
C ALA A 390 -2.73 -0.88 74.19
N GLU A 391 -3.92 -0.31 74.40
CA GLU A 391 -4.25 1.09 74.12
C GLU A 391 -4.03 1.98 75.36
N SER A 392 -4.37 3.28 75.24
CA SER A 392 -4.32 4.35 76.28
C SER A 392 -2.92 4.84 76.71
N GLY A 393 -2.75 6.11 77.12
CA GLY A 393 -3.68 7.25 76.99
C GLY A 393 -3.45 8.38 78.00
N GLU A 394 -3.59 9.64 77.54
CA GLU A 394 -3.99 10.82 78.33
C GLU A 394 -3.03 11.36 79.45
N PRO A 395 -3.28 12.55 80.06
CA PRO A 395 -3.70 13.82 79.42
C PRO A 395 -3.07 15.11 80.00
N SER A 396 -3.52 16.25 79.43
CA SER A 396 -3.75 17.56 80.08
C SER A 396 -2.61 18.62 80.19
N GLY A 397 -2.90 19.92 80.02
CA GLY A 397 -4.15 20.50 79.48
C GLY A 397 -4.37 22.02 79.64
N GLY A 398 -5.45 22.51 79.01
CA GLY A 398 -6.14 23.80 79.27
C GLY A 398 -5.72 25.02 78.41
N SER A 399 -6.56 26.07 78.21
CA SER A 399 -8.03 26.17 78.31
C SER A 399 -8.57 27.51 77.74
N LYS A 400 -9.87 27.54 77.34
CA LYS A 400 -10.75 28.69 76.97
C LYS A 400 -10.59 29.31 75.56
N GLY A 401 -11.73 29.50 74.83
CA GLY A 401 -11.71 30.11 73.48
C GLY A 401 -13.02 30.33 72.67
N HIS A 402 -14.23 30.08 73.20
CA HIS A 402 -15.56 30.46 72.65
C HIS A 402 -16.01 30.13 71.19
N LYS A 403 -17.17 29.44 71.08
CA LYS A 403 -18.30 29.64 70.12
C LYS A 403 -18.00 29.42 68.61
N SER A 404 -18.49 28.41 67.88
CA SER A 404 -19.72 27.58 67.96
C SER A 404 -21.02 28.37 67.66
N PRO A 405 -22.10 27.79 67.05
CA PRO A 405 -22.45 26.35 67.09
C PRO A 405 -23.04 25.68 65.81
N SER A 406 -23.04 24.33 65.81
CA SER A 406 -23.92 23.43 65.03
C SER A 406 -23.70 23.38 63.49
N SER A 407 -24.14 22.36 62.73
CA SER A 407 -25.01 21.20 63.07
C SER A 407 -24.69 19.93 62.23
N ALA A 408 -25.21 18.79 62.70
CA ALA A 408 -25.73 17.62 61.96
C ALA A 408 -24.98 16.96 60.76
N THR A 409 -24.90 15.63 60.83
CA THR A 409 -24.77 14.70 59.67
C THR A 409 -26.20 14.28 59.18
N PRO A 410 -26.43 13.27 58.30
CA PRO A 410 -27.56 13.29 57.37
C PRO A 410 -28.83 12.57 57.85
N GLN A 411 -29.93 12.72 57.09
CA GLN A 411 -30.97 11.71 56.83
C GLN A 411 -31.69 12.09 55.51
N THR A 412 -32.13 11.21 54.62
CA THR A 412 -32.65 9.81 54.71
C THR A 412 -34.10 9.72 55.17
N ALA A 413 -35.04 9.83 54.22
CA ALA A 413 -36.37 9.20 54.29
C ALA A 413 -36.94 9.01 52.86
N SER A 414 -37.62 7.89 52.63
CA SER A 414 -38.50 7.70 51.46
C SER A 414 -39.90 8.25 51.77
N GLN A 415 -40.70 8.51 50.72
CA GLN A 415 -42.16 8.75 50.80
C GLN A 415 -42.57 10.07 51.49
N ALA A 416 -43.74 10.66 51.26
CA ALA A 416 -44.66 10.66 50.10
C ALA A 416 -45.66 11.84 50.31
N LEU A 417 -46.68 11.97 49.44
CA LEU A 417 -47.78 12.95 49.52
C LEU A 417 -47.34 14.43 49.33
N GLU A 418 -48.16 15.36 48.83
CA GLU A 418 -49.39 15.29 48.03
C GLU A 418 -49.63 16.64 47.32
N LYS A 419 -50.26 16.63 46.14
CA LYS A 419 -51.28 17.63 45.74
C LYS A 419 -52.08 17.24 44.47
N ILE A 420 -52.87 16.19 44.66
CA ILE A 420 -54.26 16.11 44.18
C ILE A 420 -55.05 17.30 44.80
N PRO A 421 -56.17 17.82 44.24
CA PRO A 421 -56.98 17.41 43.07
C PRO A 421 -56.96 18.50 41.95
N THR A 422 -57.75 18.57 40.86
CA THR A 422 -59.16 18.27 40.48
C THR A 422 -59.28 18.33 38.93
N LYS A 423 -60.27 17.80 38.19
CA LYS A 423 -61.35 16.81 38.42
C LYS A 423 -61.92 16.33 37.06
N ASP A 424 -62.38 15.09 37.03
CA ASP A 424 -63.52 14.49 36.31
C ASP A 424 -63.92 14.99 34.90
N LYS A 425 -63.89 14.07 33.91
CA LYS A 425 -65.10 13.34 33.44
C LYS A 425 -64.80 12.31 32.33
N ALA A 426 -65.57 11.22 32.33
CA ALA A 426 -66.03 10.42 31.18
C ALA A 426 -65.04 9.65 30.27
N GLU A 427 -65.24 8.36 29.97
CA GLU A 427 -66.02 7.31 30.66
C GLU A 427 -65.61 5.88 30.15
N ALA A 428 -66.39 4.87 30.52
CA ALA A 428 -66.36 3.43 30.18
C ALA A 428 -66.65 3.07 28.69
N VAL A 429 -66.36 1.87 28.14
CA VAL A 429 -65.92 0.52 28.65
C VAL A 429 -65.17 -0.23 27.49
N ASP A 430 -64.44 -1.34 27.61
CA ASP A 430 -64.06 -2.19 28.77
C ASP A 430 -62.52 -2.49 28.79
N ALA A 431 -61.89 -3.62 28.39
CA ALA A 431 -62.32 -4.91 27.82
C ALA A 431 -61.38 -6.08 28.23
N ALA A 432 -61.92 -7.30 28.33
CA ALA A 432 -61.21 -8.53 28.73
C ALA A 432 -60.39 -9.17 27.58
N ARG A 433 -59.23 -9.86 27.74
CA ARG A 433 -58.72 -10.83 28.76
C ARG A 433 -59.42 -12.21 28.62
N ILE A 434 -58.75 -13.34 28.35
CA ILE A 434 -58.01 -14.20 29.31
C ILE A 434 -57.26 -15.37 28.61
N SER A 435 -55.99 -15.62 29.01
CA SER A 435 -55.15 -16.85 29.10
C SER A 435 -55.14 -18.05 28.10
N ASN A 436 -53.92 -18.60 27.95
CA ASN A 436 -53.49 -20.04 27.96
C ASN A 436 -53.19 -20.85 26.67
N LEU A 437 -52.22 -21.76 26.86
CA LEU A 437 -51.69 -22.87 26.02
C LEU A 437 -52.72 -24.02 25.82
N PRO A 438 -52.51 -25.09 24.98
CA PRO A 438 -51.21 -25.68 24.58
C PRO A 438 -51.06 -26.24 23.13
N GLU A 439 -49.88 -26.82 22.88
CA GLU A 439 -49.51 -27.99 22.05
C GLU A 439 -50.08 -28.28 20.63
N ARG A 440 -49.11 -28.42 19.70
CA ARG A 440 -48.87 -29.57 18.80
C ARG A 440 -50.06 -30.48 18.40
N ILE A 441 -50.32 -30.56 17.10
CA ILE A 441 -50.58 -31.84 16.38
C ILE A 441 -50.14 -31.71 14.91
N GLU A 442 -49.81 -32.83 14.28
CA GLU A 442 -49.28 -32.95 12.92
C GLU A 442 -50.39 -33.22 11.89
N ALA A 443 -50.33 -32.64 10.68
CA ALA A 443 -50.78 -33.25 9.42
C ALA A 443 -50.62 -32.31 8.20
N GLY A 444 -50.06 -32.85 7.11
CA GLY A 444 -50.55 -32.59 5.74
C GLY A 444 -51.14 -33.89 5.19
N PRO A 445 -51.22 -34.12 3.87
CA PRO A 445 -51.11 -33.20 2.72
C PRO A 445 -52.34 -33.33 1.77
N SER A 446 -52.38 -32.57 0.66
CA SER A 446 -52.97 -33.05 -0.62
C SER A 446 -52.82 -32.05 -1.79
N HIS A 447 -52.35 -32.54 -2.95
CA HIS A 447 -52.71 -31.99 -4.27
C HIS A 447 -54.07 -32.56 -4.72
N PRO A 448 -54.79 -31.88 -5.64
CA PRO A 448 -54.68 -32.15 -7.09
C PRO A 448 -54.23 -30.88 -7.87
N GLU A 449 -53.56 -30.91 -9.02
CA GLU A 449 -53.68 -31.71 -10.26
C GLU A 449 -54.84 -31.30 -11.21
N ASN A 450 -54.45 -30.51 -12.23
CA ASN A 450 -54.83 -30.54 -13.65
C ASN A 450 -56.25 -30.95 -14.11
N ALA A 451 -56.90 -30.05 -14.85
CA ALA A 451 -57.64 -30.40 -16.07
C ALA A 451 -57.67 -29.22 -17.09
N ASN A 452 -57.39 -29.50 -18.37
CA ASN A 452 -57.43 -28.52 -19.47
C ASN A 452 -58.75 -28.56 -20.26
N LYS A 453 -59.18 -27.42 -20.85
CA LYS A 453 -59.77 -27.38 -22.21
C LYS A 453 -59.84 -25.98 -22.84
N ALA A 454 -59.76 -25.95 -24.17
CA ALA A 454 -59.83 -24.78 -25.08
C ALA A 454 -61.29 -24.49 -25.55
N LYS A 455 -61.65 -23.43 -26.32
CA LYS A 455 -60.88 -22.44 -27.12
C LYS A 455 -61.20 -20.97 -26.72
N LEU A 456 -61.71 -19.99 -27.48
CA LEU A 456 -62.23 -19.78 -28.85
C LEU A 456 -61.92 -18.32 -29.31
N GLU A 457 -62.14 -17.95 -30.58
CA GLU A 457 -62.04 -16.55 -31.07
C GLU A 457 -63.21 -15.67 -30.55
N SER A 458 -63.21 -14.33 -30.58
CA SER A 458 -62.64 -13.36 -31.54
C SER A 458 -62.70 -11.92 -31.01
N GLY A 459 -62.09 -10.93 -31.69
CA GLY A 459 -62.62 -9.54 -31.68
C GLY A 459 -61.67 -8.36 -31.40
N LYS A 460 -60.89 -7.97 -32.42
CA LYS A 460 -60.37 -6.59 -32.67
C LYS A 460 -59.32 -5.98 -31.74
N GLU A 461 -58.66 -4.96 -32.31
CA GLU A 461 -57.52 -4.20 -31.80
C GLU A 461 -57.98 -2.90 -31.12
N ASP A 462 -57.15 -2.36 -30.22
CA ASP A 462 -56.75 -0.95 -30.35
C ASP A 462 -55.36 -0.70 -29.74
N HIS A 463 -54.66 0.34 -30.18
CA HIS A 463 -53.25 0.58 -29.84
C HIS A 463 -53.06 1.45 -28.59
N GLN A 464 -52.34 0.94 -27.59
CA GLN A 464 -51.46 1.78 -26.74
C GLN A 464 -50.30 0.97 -26.15
N GLY A 465 -49.07 1.40 -26.46
CA GLY A 465 -47.85 0.67 -26.11
C GLY A 465 -47.44 0.84 -24.65
N LYS A 466 -47.57 -0.23 -23.84
CA LYS A 466 -46.89 -0.34 -22.56
C LYS A 466 -45.53 -1.03 -22.76
N SER A 467 -44.45 -0.33 -22.47
CA SER A 467 -43.09 -0.88 -22.49
C SER A 467 -42.92 -1.89 -21.36
N ASN A 468 -43.08 -3.17 -21.67
CA ASN A 468 -43.02 -4.23 -20.67
C ASN A 468 -41.57 -4.42 -20.18
N ALA A 469 -41.27 -3.93 -18.97
CA ALA A 469 -39.95 -3.99 -18.39
C ALA A 469 -39.53 -5.45 -18.15
N LYS A 470 -38.42 -5.87 -18.78
CA LYS A 470 -37.80 -7.17 -18.49
C LYS A 470 -36.97 -7.03 -17.22
N ALA A 471 -37.49 -7.53 -16.10
CA ALA A 471 -36.75 -7.64 -14.85
C ALA A 471 -35.37 -8.27 -15.10
N SER A 472 -34.31 -7.61 -14.60
CA SER A 472 -32.95 -8.11 -14.79
C SER A 472 -32.77 -9.43 -14.03
N THR A 473 -32.35 -10.48 -14.73
CA THR A 473 -32.11 -11.78 -14.08
C THR A 473 -30.73 -11.77 -13.45
N VAL A 474 -30.64 -12.19 -12.18
CA VAL A 474 -29.36 -12.37 -11.49
C VAL A 474 -28.56 -13.45 -12.21
N GLN A 475 -27.30 -13.16 -12.57
CA GLN A 475 -26.41 -14.13 -13.21
C GLN A 475 -25.15 -14.31 -12.38
N GLU A 476 -24.83 -15.55 -12.02
CA GLU A 476 -23.60 -15.94 -11.34
C GLU A 476 -22.63 -16.58 -12.35
N SER A 477 -21.35 -16.24 -12.24
CA SER A 477 -20.30 -16.78 -13.12
C SER A 477 -20.03 -18.26 -12.86
N ALA A 478 -19.33 -18.92 -13.78
CA ALA A 478 -18.61 -20.13 -13.44
C ALA A 478 -17.63 -19.86 -12.26
N PRO A 479 -17.35 -20.85 -11.40
CA PRO A 479 -16.35 -20.73 -10.35
C PRO A 479 -14.95 -20.42 -10.90
N MET A 480 -14.18 -19.65 -10.13
CA MET A 480 -12.88 -19.10 -10.52
C MET A 480 -11.80 -19.45 -9.48
N CYS A 481 -10.54 -19.36 -9.88
CA CYS A 481 -9.37 -19.55 -9.03
C CYS A 481 -9.36 -20.95 -8.35
N GLU A 482 -9.56 -21.08 -7.03
CA GLU A 482 -9.67 -22.42 -6.38
C GLU A 482 -11.06 -23.08 -6.54
N GLY A 483 -12.01 -22.43 -7.22
CA GLY A 483 -13.38 -22.93 -7.39
C GLY A 483 -14.35 -22.59 -6.26
N ASP A 484 -13.87 -21.91 -5.21
CA ASP A 484 -14.69 -21.37 -4.10
C ASP A 484 -15.15 -19.92 -4.32
N THR A 485 -14.83 -19.33 -5.48
CA THR A 485 -14.98 -17.90 -5.78
C THR A 485 -15.80 -17.67 -7.04
N THR A 486 -16.81 -16.79 -6.98
CA THR A 486 -17.72 -16.46 -8.09
C THR A 486 -17.97 -14.95 -8.22
N VAL A 487 -18.48 -14.52 -9.37
CA VAL A 487 -18.97 -13.16 -9.61
C VAL A 487 -20.46 -13.20 -9.88
N ILE A 488 -21.25 -12.50 -9.06
CA ILE A 488 -22.69 -12.34 -9.20
C ILE A 488 -22.97 -10.96 -9.80
N THR A 489 -23.81 -10.90 -10.83
CA THR A 489 -24.23 -9.67 -11.52
C THR A 489 -25.73 -9.46 -11.37
N ASN A 490 -26.15 -8.18 -11.37
CA ASN A 490 -27.49 -7.73 -10.99
C ASN A 490 -27.81 -8.14 -9.53
N LEU A 491 -26.93 -7.75 -8.59
CA LEU A 491 -27.06 -8.12 -7.17
C LEU A 491 -28.35 -7.56 -6.54
N LEU A 492 -28.55 -6.25 -6.71
CA LEU A 492 -29.65 -5.46 -6.15
C LEU A 492 -30.79 -5.37 -7.17
N GLY A 493 -32.03 -5.45 -6.70
CA GLY A 493 -33.22 -5.24 -7.52
C GLY A 493 -33.42 -3.76 -7.91
N ASP A 494 -34.20 -3.54 -8.96
CA ASP A 494 -34.33 -2.25 -9.65
C ASP A 494 -34.76 -1.11 -8.69
N ASP A 495 -35.67 -1.36 -7.74
CA ASP A 495 -36.15 -0.40 -6.72
C ASP A 495 -35.03 0.14 -5.79
N LEU A 496 -34.00 -0.67 -5.54
CA LEU A 496 -32.86 -0.30 -4.70
C LEU A 496 -31.70 0.29 -5.53
N LEU A 497 -31.66 -0.04 -6.82
CA LEU A 497 -30.60 0.37 -7.74
C LEU A 497 -30.63 1.87 -8.08
N GLU A 498 -31.79 2.51 -8.01
CA GLU A 498 -31.92 3.94 -8.35
C GLU A 498 -31.06 4.84 -7.44
N GLY A 499 -30.15 5.59 -8.08
CA GLY A 499 -29.19 6.49 -7.43
C GLY A 499 -28.23 5.82 -6.45
N ILE A 500 -28.07 4.48 -6.48
CA ILE A 500 -27.38 3.75 -5.40
C ILE A 500 -25.92 4.17 -5.21
N PHE A 501 -25.22 4.57 -6.29
CA PHE A 501 -23.84 5.04 -6.21
C PHE A 501 -23.75 6.42 -5.53
N GLU A 502 -24.57 7.37 -5.96
CA GLU A 502 -24.69 8.70 -5.37
C GLU A 502 -25.10 8.60 -3.90
N ARG A 503 -26.09 7.77 -3.58
CA ARG A 503 -26.57 7.54 -2.22
C ARG A 503 -25.47 7.01 -1.30
N VAL A 504 -24.72 5.98 -1.71
CA VAL A 504 -23.58 5.49 -0.90
C VAL A 504 -22.44 6.51 -0.86
N ARG A 505 -22.18 7.26 -1.94
CA ARG A 505 -21.16 8.33 -1.97
C ARG A 505 -21.47 9.44 -0.97
N ASP A 506 -22.73 9.84 -0.84
CA ASP A 506 -23.12 11.02 -0.05
C ASP A 506 -23.56 10.67 1.39
N GLU A 507 -23.89 9.40 1.67
CA GLU A 507 -24.24 8.89 3.00
C GLU A 507 -23.02 8.40 3.81
N VAL A 508 -21.97 7.92 3.15
CA VAL A 508 -20.75 7.39 3.80
C VAL A 508 -19.77 8.51 4.16
N GLN A 509 -19.27 8.50 5.41
CA GLN A 509 -18.25 9.43 5.87
C GLN A 509 -16.85 8.97 5.43
N TRP A 510 -16.35 9.55 4.34
CA TRP A 510 -15.05 9.22 3.76
C TRP A 510 -13.88 9.83 4.55
N GLN A 511 -12.85 9.02 4.79
CA GLN A 511 -11.57 9.44 5.37
C GLN A 511 -10.39 8.95 4.55
N LYS A 512 -9.21 9.51 4.81
CA LYS A 512 -7.92 9.00 4.35
C LYS A 512 -7.46 7.86 5.27
N MET A 513 -6.55 7.02 4.77
CA MET A 513 -5.87 5.98 5.54
C MET A 513 -4.40 5.98 5.15
N SER A 514 -3.53 5.67 6.11
CA SER A 514 -2.10 5.44 5.88
C SER A 514 -1.68 4.09 6.45
N HIS A 515 -0.62 3.57 5.86
CA HIS A 515 0.18 2.46 6.34
C HIS A 515 1.66 2.85 6.21
N GLN A 516 2.57 2.09 6.83
CA GLN A 516 4.03 2.28 6.76
C GLN A 516 4.60 2.62 5.36
N SER A 517 3.97 2.17 4.26
CA SER A 517 4.36 2.50 2.87
C SER A 517 3.75 3.81 2.29
N GLY A 518 3.09 4.64 3.10
CA GLY A 518 2.50 5.94 2.70
C GLY A 518 0.96 6.02 2.79
N GLU A 519 0.40 7.13 2.29
CA GLU A 519 -1.06 7.34 2.19
C GLU A 519 -1.67 6.40 1.13
N VAL A 520 -2.79 5.78 1.49
CA VAL A 520 -3.55 4.88 0.61
C VAL A 520 -4.29 5.70 -0.46
N PRO A 521 -4.15 5.41 -1.77
CA PRO A 521 -4.57 6.30 -2.86
C PRO A 521 -6.10 6.38 -3.11
N ARG A 522 -6.92 5.80 -2.24
CA ARG A 522 -8.38 5.70 -2.35
C ARG A 522 -9.00 6.06 -0.99
N LEU A 523 -10.16 6.70 -1.00
CA LEU A 523 -10.84 7.06 0.25
C LEU A 523 -11.48 5.81 0.87
N VAL A 524 -11.58 5.76 2.20
CA VAL A 524 -12.11 4.62 2.95
C VAL A 524 -13.17 5.03 3.96
N ALA A 525 -13.96 4.07 4.41
CA ALA A 525 -14.79 4.14 5.62
C ALA A 525 -14.98 2.73 6.19
N VAL A 526 -15.17 2.62 7.50
CA VAL A 526 -15.52 1.36 8.15
C VAL A 526 -16.93 1.47 8.72
N GLN A 527 -17.80 0.52 8.38
CA GLN A 527 -19.14 0.41 8.94
C GLN A 527 -19.38 -0.99 9.49
N GLY A 528 -20.22 -1.12 10.51
CA GLY A 528 -20.59 -2.41 11.07
C GLY A 528 -21.81 -2.39 11.99
N GLU A 529 -22.05 -3.54 12.59
CA GLU A 529 -23.09 -3.74 13.61
C GLU A 529 -22.55 -3.29 14.98
N VAL A 530 -23.33 -2.49 15.70
CA VAL A 530 -23.01 -2.02 17.05
C VAL A 530 -24.01 -2.66 18.00
N ALA A 531 -23.52 -3.39 19.00
CA ALA A 531 -24.38 -4.09 19.97
C ALA A 531 -25.00 -3.12 20.99
N GLU A 532 -26.03 -3.58 21.72
CA GLU A 532 -26.76 -2.78 22.72
C GLU A 532 -25.87 -2.25 23.85
N ASP A 533 -24.77 -2.94 24.15
CA ASP A 533 -23.74 -2.54 25.13
C ASP A 533 -22.66 -1.59 24.56
N GLY A 534 -22.77 -1.24 23.27
CA GLY A 534 -21.82 -0.42 22.53
C GLY A 534 -20.59 -1.16 22.00
N SER A 535 -20.51 -2.50 22.14
CA SER A 535 -19.41 -3.28 21.55
C SER A 535 -19.51 -3.38 20.03
N VAL A 536 -18.34 -3.47 19.37
CA VAL A 536 -18.21 -3.39 17.90
C VAL A 536 -17.23 -4.45 17.37
N PRO A 537 -17.45 -5.02 16.17
CA PRO A 537 -16.51 -5.93 15.54
C PRO A 537 -15.28 -5.17 15.01
N ILE A 538 -14.09 -5.80 15.04
CA ILE A 538 -12.86 -5.18 14.53
C ILE A 538 -12.16 -6.10 13.50
N TYR A 539 -11.83 -5.55 12.33
CA TYR A 539 -11.06 -6.22 11.28
C TYR A 539 -9.67 -5.58 11.18
N ARG A 540 -8.64 -6.26 11.68
CA ARG A 540 -7.27 -5.76 11.67
C ARG A 540 -6.51 -6.22 10.43
N HIS A 541 -5.73 -5.31 9.87
CA HIS A 541 -4.82 -5.52 8.76
C HIS A 541 -3.59 -4.62 8.93
N PRO A 542 -2.53 -4.76 8.12
CA PRO A 542 -1.42 -3.80 8.11
C PRO A 542 -1.95 -2.38 7.79
N ALA A 543 -1.99 -1.54 8.82
CA ALA A 543 -2.35 -0.12 8.82
C ALA A 543 -1.82 0.51 10.11
N ASP A 544 -1.57 1.81 10.08
CA ASP A 544 -0.91 2.50 11.20
C ASP A 544 -1.88 2.67 12.38
N GLU A 545 -3.07 3.21 12.10
CA GLU A 545 -4.24 3.27 12.99
C GLU A 545 -5.43 2.59 12.29
N SER A 546 -6.25 1.84 13.05
CA SER A 546 -7.50 1.26 12.55
C SER A 546 -8.59 2.34 12.48
N PRO A 547 -9.26 2.59 11.33
CA PRO A 547 -10.28 3.64 11.25
C PRO A 547 -11.49 3.35 12.17
N PRO A 548 -12.15 4.38 12.73
CA PRO A 548 -13.33 4.19 13.57
C PRO A 548 -14.46 3.51 12.80
N LEU A 549 -15.02 2.46 13.41
CA LEU A 549 -16.23 1.80 12.93
C LEU A 549 -17.45 2.67 13.25
N LEU A 550 -18.20 3.02 12.21
CA LEU A 550 -19.51 3.66 12.34
C LEU A 550 -20.64 2.61 12.24
N PRO A 551 -21.84 2.86 12.76
CA PRO A 551 -22.99 2.01 12.47
C PRO A 551 -23.23 1.90 10.96
N PHE A 552 -23.71 0.74 10.49
CA PHE A 552 -24.20 0.60 9.11
C PHE A 552 -25.23 1.69 8.79
N SER A 553 -24.96 2.47 7.75
CA SER A 553 -25.88 3.52 7.33
C SER A 553 -27.10 2.92 6.59
N PRO A 554 -28.23 3.65 6.46
CA PRO A 554 -29.48 3.08 5.94
C PRO A 554 -29.36 2.38 4.58
N VAL A 555 -28.59 2.92 3.64
CA VAL A 555 -28.40 2.34 2.31
C VAL A 555 -27.46 1.13 2.35
N VAL A 556 -26.37 1.22 3.12
CA VAL A 556 -25.44 0.09 3.30
C VAL A 556 -26.14 -1.08 4.01
N SER A 557 -27.06 -0.81 4.94
CA SER A 557 -27.90 -1.80 5.61
C SER A 557 -28.86 -2.55 4.65
N LEU A 558 -29.32 -1.88 3.59
CA LEU A 558 -30.14 -2.52 2.54
C LEU A 558 -29.28 -3.40 1.63
N ILE A 559 -28.10 -2.91 1.22
CA ILE A 559 -27.11 -3.72 0.47
C ILE A 559 -26.72 -4.96 1.28
N ARG A 560 -26.48 -4.81 2.59
CA ARG A 560 -26.10 -5.92 3.49
C ARG A 560 -27.09 -7.08 3.43
N LYS A 561 -28.40 -6.80 3.51
CA LYS A 561 -29.44 -7.84 3.52
C LYS A 561 -29.44 -8.67 2.22
N GLU A 562 -29.23 -8.05 1.07
CA GLU A 562 -29.10 -8.78 -0.20
C GLU A 562 -27.76 -9.53 -0.31
N VAL A 563 -26.67 -9.03 0.28
CA VAL A 563 -25.40 -9.77 0.41
C VAL A 563 -25.58 -11.02 1.28
N GLU A 564 -26.14 -10.89 2.50
CA GLU A 564 -26.37 -12.00 3.44
C GLU A 564 -27.21 -13.12 2.80
N LYS A 565 -28.26 -12.74 2.07
CA LYS A 565 -29.14 -13.60 1.27
C LYS A 565 -28.45 -14.32 0.09
N LYS A 566 -27.30 -13.82 -0.41
CA LYS A 566 -26.47 -14.47 -1.44
C LYS A 566 -25.28 -15.26 -0.87
N LEU A 567 -24.84 -14.92 0.33
CA LEU A 567 -23.78 -15.66 1.03
C LEU A 567 -24.32 -16.89 1.76
N GLY A 568 -25.53 -16.82 2.32
CA GLY A 568 -26.10 -17.84 3.18
C GLY A 568 -25.67 -17.74 4.64
N HIS A 569 -24.96 -16.67 5.02
CA HIS A 569 -24.54 -16.36 6.39
C HIS A 569 -24.61 -14.84 6.63
N PRO A 570 -24.73 -14.38 7.89
CA PRO A 570 -24.72 -12.95 8.22
C PRO A 570 -23.35 -12.30 7.98
N VAL A 571 -23.32 -10.96 7.95
CA VAL A 571 -22.08 -10.15 7.95
C VAL A 571 -22.24 -8.93 8.86
N ASN A 572 -21.30 -8.74 9.79
CA ASN A 572 -21.36 -7.69 10.82
C ASN A 572 -20.40 -6.51 10.56
N HIS A 573 -19.56 -6.57 9.52
CA HIS A 573 -18.54 -5.55 9.22
C HIS A 573 -18.39 -5.32 7.70
N ALA A 574 -18.18 -4.08 7.29
CA ALA A 574 -17.81 -3.70 5.92
C ALA A 574 -16.67 -2.67 5.90
N LEU A 575 -15.61 -2.98 5.12
CA LEU A 575 -14.64 -1.97 4.69
C LEU A 575 -15.11 -1.38 3.35
N ILE A 576 -15.53 -0.12 3.39
CA ILE A 576 -16.04 0.63 2.23
C ILE A 576 -14.88 1.45 1.65
N GLN A 577 -14.73 1.44 0.31
CA GLN A 577 -13.58 2.02 -0.38
C GLN A 577 -14.05 2.75 -1.65
N PHE A 578 -13.80 4.06 -1.74
CA PHE A 578 -14.13 4.89 -2.90
C PHE A 578 -12.89 5.21 -3.72
N TYR A 579 -12.85 4.62 -4.91
CA TYR A 579 -11.90 4.87 -5.98
C TYR A 579 -12.45 6.04 -6.80
N ARG A 580 -11.79 7.20 -6.77
CA ARG A 580 -12.32 8.45 -7.34
C ARG A 580 -12.20 8.51 -8.86
N SER A 581 -11.24 7.78 -9.43
CA SER A 581 -11.02 7.66 -10.88
C SER A 581 -10.37 6.30 -11.24
N GLY A 582 -9.91 6.12 -12.48
CA GLY A 582 -9.05 4.99 -12.87
C GLY A 582 -7.62 5.02 -12.30
N THR A 583 -7.19 6.10 -11.66
CA THR A 583 -5.86 6.24 -11.04
C THR A 583 -5.75 5.65 -9.64
N ASP A 584 -6.87 5.53 -8.93
CA ASP A 584 -6.93 4.99 -7.58
C ASP A 584 -6.84 3.45 -7.66
N TYR A 585 -6.07 2.82 -6.77
CA TYR A 585 -5.75 1.39 -6.88
C TYR A 585 -5.62 0.69 -5.52
N ILE A 586 -5.51 -0.64 -5.55
CA ILE A 586 -5.13 -1.49 -4.43
C ILE A 586 -4.17 -2.59 -4.94
N SER A 587 -3.01 -2.70 -4.31
CA SER A 587 -1.95 -3.65 -4.67
C SER A 587 -2.36 -5.11 -4.47
N GLU A 588 -1.60 -6.05 -5.02
CA GLU A 588 -1.85 -7.49 -4.88
C GLU A 588 -1.60 -7.93 -3.42
N HIS A 589 -2.65 -8.39 -2.73
CA HIS A 589 -2.63 -8.76 -1.30
C HIS A 589 -3.64 -9.89 -1.00
N SER A 590 -3.55 -10.51 0.18
CA SER A 590 -4.65 -11.32 0.74
C SER A 590 -5.31 -10.57 1.90
N ASP A 591 -6.63 -10.74 2.03
CA ASP A 591 -7.38 -10.32 3.22
C ASP A 591 -6.92 -11.12 4.44
N LYS A 592 -7.02 -10.54 5.65
CA LYS A 592 -6.42 -11.09 6.87
C LYS A 592 -7.40 -11.94 7.66
N THR A 593 -7.15 -13.24 7.72
CA THR A 593 -8.07 -14.22 8.32
C THR A 593 -8.05 -14.25 9.85
N LEU A 594 -7.17 -13.48 10.51
CA LEU A 594 -7.10 -13.36 11.98
C LEU A 594 -8.47 -13.10 12.63
N ASP A 595 -9.20 -12.10 12.11
CA ASP A 595 -10.48 -11.65 12.67
C ASP A 595 -11.72 -12.15 11.89
N ILE A 596 -11.53 -12.80 10.73
CA ILE A 596 -12.62 -13.32 9.88
C ILE A 596 -13.06 -14.70 10.36
N CYS A 597 -14.35 -14.92 10.58
CA CYS A 597 -14.88 -16.22 10.99
C CYS A 597 -14.61 -17.32 9.95
N PRO A 598 -14.15 -18.52 10.35
CA PRO A 598 -13.95 -19.64 9.43
C PRO A 598 -15.28 -20.09 8.79
N ASN A 599 -15.18 -20.74 7.63
CA ASN A 599 -16.32 -21.21 6.83
C ASN A 599 -17.28 -20.09 6.36
N THR A 600 -16.80 -18.84 6.28
CA THR A 600 -17.53 -17.70 5.71
C THR A 600 -16.87 -17.19 4.43
N PHE A 601 -17.57 -16.36 3.66
CA PHE A 601 -17.08 -15.73 2.43
C PHE A 601 -16.79 -14.24 2.64
N VAL A 602 -15.83 -13.71 1.87
CA VAL A 602 -15.62 -12.27 1.71
C VAL A 602 -16.44 -11.81 0.51
N ALA A 603 -17.32 -10.82 0.70
CA ALA A 603 -18.17 -10.27 -0.36
C ALA A 603 -17.72 -8.86 -0.76
N ASN A 604 -17.15 -8.71 -1.96
CA ASN A 604 -16.81 -7.41 -2.54
C ASN A 604 -17.92 -6.94 -3.48
N VAL A 605 -18.84 -6.11 -3.00
CA VAL A 605 -19.85 -5.42 -3.83
C VAL A 605 -19.19 -4.28 -4.61
N SER A 606 -19.61 -4.10 -5.87
CA SER A 606 -19.06 -3.16 -6.84
C SER A 606 -20.16 -2.24 -7.37
N LEU A 607 -20.06 -0.95 -7.04
CA LEU A 607 -20.93 0.13 -7.52
C LEU A 607 -20.09 1.19 -8.25
N GLY A 608 -20.73 1.99 -9.11
CA GLY A 608 -20.04 2.94 -9.98
C GLY A 608 -19.43 2.29 -11.22
N ALA A 609 -18.26 2.77 -11.64
CA ALA A 609 -17.52 2.34 -12.83
C ALA A 609 -17.03 0.88 -12.75
N GLN A 610 -17.08 0.18 -13.89
CA GLN A 610 -16.48 -1.14 -14.03
C GLN A 610 -14.96 -1.08 -13.83
N ARG A 611 -14.44 -1.98 -12.99
CA ARG A 611 -13.00 -2.27 -12.85
C ARG A 611 -12.79 -3.77 -12.83
N THR A 612 -11.56 -4.21 -13.12
CA THR A 612 -11.19 -5.62 -13.08
C THR A 612 -10.47 -5.92 -11.77
N LEU A 613 -11.03 -6.83 -10.97
CA LEU A 613 -10.33 -7.46 -9.86
C LEU A 613 -9.41 -8.54 -10.45
N VAL A 614 -8.11 -8.38 -10.26
CA VAL A 614 -7.07 -9.31 -10.72
C VAL A 614 -6.69 -10.22 -9.56
N PHE A 615 -6.73 -11.52 -9.78
CA PHE A 615 -6.23 -12.54 -8.85
C PHE A 615 -4.95 -13.14 -9.43
N ARG A 616 -3.97 -13.48 -8.57
CA ARG A 616 -2.68 -14.07 -8.97
C ARG A 616 -2.20 -15.03 -7.87
N THR A 617 -1.74 -16.23 -8.21
CA THR A 617 -1.24 -17.17 -7.20
C THR A 617 -0.05 -16.59 -6.43
N LYS A 618 0.10 -17.00 -5.17
CA LYS A 618 1.29 -16.69 -4.36
C LYS A 618 2.56 -17.32 -4.95
N LYS A 619 3.73 -16.86 -4.51
CA LYS A 619 5.02 -17.43 -4.92
C LYS A 619 5.24 -18.72 -4.14
N GLN A 620 5.48 -19.84 -4.83
CA GLN A 620 5.95 -21.07 -4.19
C GLN A 620 7.30 -20.79 -3.49
N PRO A 621 7.52 -21.26 -2.26
CA PRO A 621 8.82 -21.16 -1.61
C PRO A 621 9.84 -22.05 -2.36
N LYS A 622 11.04 -21.53 -2.60
CA LYS A 622 12.16 -22.37 -3.07
C LYS A 622 12.53 -23.35 -1.95
N SER A 623 12.55 -24.65 -2.25
CA SER A 623 12.91 -25.69 -1.30
C SER A 623 14.41 -25.68 -1.01
N ASN A 624 14.81 -25.28 0.20
CA ASN A 624 16.21 -25.20 0.63
C ASN A 624 16.82 -26.57 1.01
N ASN A 625 16.50 -27.65 0.28
CA ASN A 625 17.06 -28.98 0.50
C ASN A 625 17.24 -29.74 -0.82
N VAL A 626 18.32 -30.54 -0.87
CA VAL A 626 18.82 -31.29 -2.04
C VAL A 626 19.43 -30.40 -3.13
N ALA A 627 20.62 -30.78 -3.59
CA ALA A 627 21.33 -30.17 -4.71
C ALA A 627 21.04 -30.94 -6.01
N ASP A 628 21.27 -30.30 -7.15
CA ASP A 628 21.31 -30.90 -8.50
C ASP A 628 20.02 -31.52 -9.05
N ASP A 629 18.84 -31.16 -8.54
CA ASP A 629 17.58 -31.31 -9.29
C ASP A 629 16.81 -29.99 -9.39
N ALA A 630 16.94 -29.35 -10.55
CA ALA A 630 16.32 -28.07 -10.85
C ALA A 630 14.88 -28.26 -11.35
N GLU A 631 13.96 -28.68 -10.48
CA GLU A 631 12.53 -28.61 -10.80
C GLU A 631 12.12 -27.17 -11.16
N ALA A 632 11.18 -27.04 -12.10
CA ALA A 632 10.85 -25.76 -12.69
C ALA A 632 9.60 -25.17 -12.05
N VAL A 633 9.77 -24.09 -11.28
CA VAL A 633 8.67 -23.31 -10.70
C VAL A 633 7.71 -22.89 -11.80
N GLU A 634 6.44 -23.33 -11.75
CA GLU A 634 5.45 -22.93 -12.74
C GLU A 634 5.21 -21.41 -12.73
N PRO A 635 4.97 -20.78 -13.90
CA PRO A 635 4.58 -19.38 -13.96
C PRO A 635 3.27 -19.14 -13.20
N ARG A 636 3.21 -18.02 -12.45
CA ARG A 636 2.09 -17.70 -11.55
C ARG A 636 0.77 -17.60 -12.33
N LYS A 637 -0.23 -18.39 -11.93
CA LYS A 637 -1.56 -18.42 -12.55
C LYS A 637 -2.32 -17.14 -12.18
N ALA A 638 -3.18 -16.64 -13.08
CA ALA A 638 -3.90 -15.39 -12.88
C ALA A 638 -5.36 -15.47 -13.34
N CYS A 639 -6.30 -15.06 -12.47
CA CYS A 639 -7.72 -14.87 -12.81
C CYS A 639 -7.98 -13.36 -13.05
N ARG A 640 -8.92 -13.01 -13.94
CA ARG A 640 -9.40 -11.62 -14.09
C ARG A 640 -10.92 -11.61 -14.00
N ALA A 641 -11.46 -10.90 -13.01
CA ALA A 641 -12.88 -10.77 -12.75
C ALA A 641 -13.33 -9.31 -13.03
N PRO A 642 -14.00 -9.04 -14.17
CA PRO A 642 -14.65 -7.76 -14.40
C PRO A 642 -15.80 -7.57 -13.42
N LEU A 643 -15.79 -6.48 -12.67
CA LEU A 643 -16.83 -6.13 -11.69
C LEU A 643 -17.63 -4.92 -12.22
N PRO A 644 -18.69 -5.13 -13.02
CA PRO A 644 -19.54 -4.05 -13.52
C PRO A 644 -20.32 -3.38 -12.36
N HIS A 645 -21.08 -2.34 -12.70
CA HIS A 645 -22.07 -1.78 -11.79
C HIS A 645 -23.06 -2.86 -11.33
N ASN A 646 -23.51 -2.80 -10.07
CA ASN A 646 -24.44 -3.74 -9.46
C ASN A 646 -23.96 -5.21 -9.52
N SER A 647 -22.68 -5.44 -9.18
CA SER A 647 -22.10 -6.79 -9.07
C SER A 647 -21.45 -7.05 -7.71
N MET A 648 -21.19 -8.31 -7.41
CA MET A 648 -20.50 -8.77 -6.21
C MET A 648 -19.53 -9.90 -6.57
N CYS A 649 -18.27 -9.79 -6.15
CA CYS A 649 -17.39 -10.96 -6.07
C CYS A 649 -17.61 -11.63 -4.71
N LYS A 650 -18.02 -12.90 -4.73
CA LYS A 650 -18.06 -13.79 -3.57
C LYS A 650 -16.75 -14.57 -3.58
N MET A 651 -15.82 -14.21 -2.68
CA MET A 651 -14.51 -14.85 -2.56
C MET A 651 -14.50 -15.80 -1.37
N GLY A 652 -14.11 -17.06 -1.62
CA GLY A 652 -13.89 -18.04 -0.57
C GLY A 652 -12.50 -17.94 0.06
N LEU A 653 -12.35 -18.51 1.25
CA LEU A 653 -11.11 -18.41 2.03
C LEU A 653 -9.97 -19.25 1.45
N ILE A 654 -10.24 -20.26 0.62
CA ILE A 654 -9.20 -21.08 -0.02
C ILE A 654 -8.55 -20.28 -1.16
N THR A 655 -9.36 -19.57 -1.97
CA THR A 655 -8.82 -18.59 -2.93
C THR A 655 -8.05 -17.49 -2.21
N ASN A 656 -8.56 -16.92 -1.11
CA ASN A 656 -7.80 -15.90 -0.36
C ASN A 656 -6.48 -16.44 0.25
N MET A 657 -6.45 -17.72 0.63
CA MET A 657 -5.23 -18.39 1.12
C MET A 657 -4.19 -18.59 0.01
N ARG A 658 -4.59 -19.04 -1.19
CA ARG A 658 -3.65 -19.38 -2.28
C ARG A 658 -3.34 -18.25 -3.26
N TRP A 659 -4.21 -17.24 -3.33
CA TRP A 659 -4.15 -16.14 -4.29
C TRP A 659 -4.07 -14.78 -3.60
N LEU A 660 -3.27 -13.90 -4.20
CA LEU A 660 -3.32 -12.46 -3.99
C LEU A 660 -4.39 -11.87 -4.91
N HIS A 661 -5.06 -10.81 -4.49
CA HIS A 661 -6.01 -10.06 -5.29
C HIS A 661 -5.73 -8.54 -5.24
N GLY A 662 -6.11 -7.82 -6.30
CA GLY A 662 -5.90 -6.37 -6.39
C GLY A 662 -6.63 -5.71 -7.56
N ILE A 663 -6.75 -4.38 -7.52
CA ILE A 663 -7.32 -3.56 -8.61
C ILE A 663 -6.23 -2.58 -9.03
N ARG A 664 -5.70 -2.78 -10.24
CA ARG A 664 -4.59 -1.98 -10.80
C ARG A 664 -5.07 -0.64 -11.35
N GLN A 665 -4.15 0.32 -11.47
CA GLN A 665 -4.41 1.60 -12.14
C GLN A 665 -4.76 1.37 -13.61
N ASP A 666 -5.88 1.93 -14.08
CA ASP A 666 -6.31 1.84 -15.47
C ASP A 666 -5.85 3.07 -16.26
N LYS A 667 -4.61 3.02 -16.75
CA LYS A 667 -3.93 4.12 -17.46
C LYS A 667 -4.26 4.21 -18.96
N ARG A 668 -5.15 3.36 -19.48
CA ARG A 668 -5.62 3.44 -20.88
C ARG A 668 -6.30 4.78 -21.18
N MET A 669 -6.24 5.23 -22.44
CA MET A 669 -6.94 6.44 -22.88
C MET A 669 -8.47 6.28 -22.72
N ALA A 670 -9.19 7.40 -22.56
CA ALA A 670 -10.66 7.37 -22.46
C ALA A 670 -11.34 6.76 -23.70
N SER A 671 -10.73 6.89 -24.88
CA SER A 671 -11.15 6.27 -26.14
C SER A 671 -10.99 4.74 -26.17
N GLU A 672 -10.14 4.16 -25.32
CA GLU A 672 -9.89 2.72 -25.20
C GLU A 672 -10.74 2.04 -24.11
N LYS A 673 -11.62 2.81 -23.45
CA LYS A 673 -12.46 2.37 -22.32
C LYS A 673 -13.93 2.26 -22.75
N SER A 674 -14.60 1.21 -22.30
CA SER A 674 -16.02 1.01 -22.52
C SER A 674 -16.87 2.00 -21.71
N LYS A 675 -18.14 2.18 -22.12
CA LYS A 675 -19.09 3.03 -21.39
C LYS A 675 -19.26 2.62 -19.91
N ALA A 676 -19.10 1.33 -19.59
CA ALA A 676 -19.16 0.83 -18.21
C ALA A 676 -17.93 1.24 -17.38
N GLU A 677 -16.74 1.28 -17.98
CA GLU A 677 -15.47 1.67 -17.32
C GLU A 677 -15.34 3.19 -17.16
N LEU A 678 -16.08 3.97 -17.96
CA LEU A 678 -16.18 5.44 -17.91
C LEU A 678 -17.38 5.97 -17.10
N ALA A 679 -18.34 5.11 -16.74
CA ALA A 679 -19.52 5.51 -15.97
C ALA A 679 -19.14 6.21 -14.65
N TYR A 680 -20.00 7.11 -14.15
CA TYR A 680 -19.77 7.86 -12.91
C TYR A 680 -18.41 8.59 -12.88
N ASN A 681 -18.00 9.15 -14.03
CA ASN A 681 -16.68 9.78 -14.25
C ASN A 681 -15.47 8.87 -13.96
N GLY A 682 -15.67 7.55 -14.04
CA GLY A 682 -14.66 6.55 -13.66
C GLY A 682 -14.54 6.30 -12.16
N GLY A 683 -15.43 6.87 -11.33
CA GLY A 683 -15.50 6.60 -9.90
C GLY A 683 -16.16 5.26 -9.59
N ARG A 684 -15.61 4.48 -8.65
CA ARG A 684 -16.11 3.16 -8.21
C ARG A 684 -16.14 3.09 -6.68
N ILE A 685 -17.25 2.64 -6.12
CA ILE A 685 -17.37 2.29 -4.70
C ILE A 685 -17.31 0.77 -4.56
N SER A 686 -16.49 0.31 -3.62
CA SER A 686 -16.36 -1.08 -3.23
C SER A 686 -16.83 -1.23 -1.78
N LEU A 687 -17.74 -2.17 -1.51
CA LEU A 687 -18.11 -2.54 -0.14
C LEU A 687 -17.61 -3.97 0.10
N THR A 688 -16.55 -4.15 0.89
CA THR A 688 -16.05 -5.48 1.27
C THR A 688 -16.66 -5.90 2.60
N PHE A 689 -17.75 -6.65 2.53
CA PHE A 689 -18.43 -7.24 3.69
C PHE A 689 -17.70 -8.51 4.17
N ARG A 690 -17.63 -8.68 5.49
CA ARG A 690 -17.02 -9.83 6.17
C ARG A 690 -17.83 -10.19 7.42
N MET A 691 -17.75 -11.45 7.83
CA MET A 691 -18.22 -11.90 9.15
C MET A 691 -17.01 -11.94 10.09
N ILE A 692 -17.04 -11.10 11.13
CA ILE A 692 -15.92 -10.84 12.03
C ILE A 692 -16.20 -11.44 13.42
N GLY A 693 -15.21 -12.17 13.95
CA GLY A 693 -15.28 -12.89 15.23
C GLY A 693 -14.51 -12.22 16.37
N THR A 694 -13.91 -11.05 16.15
CA THR A 694 -13.16 -10.27 17.14
C THR A 694 -13.86 -8.94 17.41
N PHE A 695 -13.91 -8.51 18.66
CA PHE A 695 -14.73 -7.38 19.13
C PHE A 695 -13.96 -6.48 20.08
N LEU A 696 -14.34 -5.20 20.10
CA LEU A 696 -13.91 -4.17 21.05
C LEU A 696 -15.06 -3.77 21.97
N ASP A 697 -14.74 -3.30 23.18
CA ASP A 697 -15.72 -2.59 24.01
C ASP A 697 -16.00 -1.18 23.50
N LYS A 698 -17.07 -0.57 24.04
CA LYS A 698 -17.57 0.75 23.64
C LYS A 698 -16.49 1.84 23.64
N ASP A 699 -15.59 1.79 24.61
CA ASP A 699 -14.52 2.78 24.79
C ASP A 699 -13.22 2.39 24.05
N GLN A 700 -13.24 1.27 23.30
CA GLN A 700 -12.12 0.66 22.57
C GLN A 700 -10.88 0.38 23.43
N ARG A 701 -11.08 0.16 24.74
CA ARG A 701 -10.03 -0.13 25.72
C ARG A 701 -9.82 -1.62 25.90
N LYS A 702 -10.80 -2.46 25.56
CA LYS A 702 -10.70 -3.92 25.65
C LYS A 702 -11.04 -4.64 24.36
N ILE A 703 -10.42 -5.80 24.17
CA ILE A 703 -10.58 -6.68 23.02
C ILE A 703 -10.85 -8.13 23.45
N TRP A 704 -11.69 -8.84 22.69
CA TRP A 704 -11.94 -10.28 22.85
C TRP A 704 -12.39 -10.92 21.52
N GLY A 705 -12.50 -12.25 21.51
CA GLY A 705 -13.00 -13.03 20.38
C GLY A 705 -11.91 -13.83 19.67
N GLN A 706 -12.18 -14.22 18.42
CA GLN A 706 -11.35 -15.18 17.67
C GLN A 706 -9.87 -14.78 17.59
N GLY A 707 -9.60 -13.57 17.10
CA GLY A 707 -8.26 -13.06 16.87
C GLY A 707 -7.63 -12.36 18.09
N ALA A 708 -8.34 -12.27 19.22
CA ALA A 708 -7.80 -11.79 20.50
C ALA A 708 -7.15 -12.93 21.29
N THR A 709 -6.38 -12.65 22.34
CA THR A 709 -5.92 -13.72 23.25
C THR A 709 -7.08 -14.23 24.13
N ALA A 710 -7.94 -13.32 24.58
CA ALA A 710 -9.18 -13.66 25.27
C ALA A 710 -10.30 -14.00 24.30
N LYS A 711 -10.63 -15.30 24.15
CA LYS A 711 -11.70 -15.75 23.24
C LYS A 711 -13.14 -15.45 23.70
N SER A 712 -13.33 -14.83 24.87
CA SER A 712 -14.64 -14.51 25.46
C SER A 712 -14.64 -13.16 26.18
N LYS A 713 -15.80 -12.48 26.19
CA LYS A 713 -15.95 -11.10 26.70
C LYS A 713 -15.64 -10.97 28.19
N ASP A 714 -15.99 -11.95 29.01
CA ASP A 714 -15.75 -11.93 30.46
C ASP A 714 -14.26 -11.91 30.82
N HIS A 715 -13.41 -12.36 29.89
CA HIS A 715 -11.95 -12.43 30.02
C HIS A 715 -11.21 -11.36 29.20
N ALA A 716 -11.93 -10.42 28.59
CA ALA A 716 -11.42 -9.43 27.63
C ALA A 716 -10.17 -8.70 28.15
N LYS A 717 -9.16 -8.57 27.28
CA LYS A 717 -7.86 -7.95 27.59
C LYS A 717 -7.84 -6.49 27.23
N THR A 718 -7.00 -5.71 27.90
CA THR A 718 -6.71 -4.33 27.49
C THR A 718 -6.05 -4.32 26.12
N VAL A 719 -6.46 -3.40 25.24
CA VAL A 719 -5.83 -3.24 23.92
C VAL A 719 -4.37 -2.79 24.03
N ILE A 720 -3.56 -3.22 23.06
CA ILE A 720 -2.17 -2.77 22.90
C ILE A 720 -2.08 -1.84 21.68
N ASN A 721 -1.44 -0.69 21.84
CA ASN A 721 -1.32 0.34 20.82
C ASN A 721 0.12 0.84 20.72
N GLY A 722 0.61 1.03 19.49
CA GLY A 722 1.95 1.53 19.22
C GLY A 722 2.98 0.45 18.92
N ASP A 723 4.17 0.92 18.56
CA ASP A 723 5.28 0.07 18.13
C ASP A 723 5.79 -0.77 19.31
N THR A 724 5.48 -2.07 19.24
CA THR A 724 5.65 -3.03 20.34
C THR A 724 6.03 -4.38 19.77
N CYS A 725 6.70 -5.21 20.57
CA CYS A 725 7.06 -6.58 20.14
C CYS A 725 5.83 -7.43 19.74
N GLU A 726 4.63 -7.11 20.23
CA GLU A 726 3.40 -7.76 19.79
C GLU A 726 2.86 -7.20 18.46
N ALA A 727 2.96 -5.88 18.22
CA ALA A 727 2.68 -5.30 16.90
C ALA A 727 3.63 -5.87 15.84
N GLU A 728 4.94 -5.96 16.14
CA GLU A 728 5.92 -6.63 15.27
C GLU A 728 5.52 -8.08 14.95
N LYS A 729 5.14 -8.87 15.96
CA LYS A 729 4.70 -10.26 15.74
C LYS A 729 3.46 -10.31 14.86
N MET A 730 2.48 -9.42 15.06
CA MET A 730 1.28 -9.34 14.21
C MET A 730 1.65 -8.98 12.76
N ILE A 731 2.53 -8.00 12.54
CA ILE A 731 3.01 -7.62 11.20
C ILE A 731 3.73 -8.80 10.53
N ARG A 732 4.59 -9.53 11.27
CA ARG A 732 5.27 -10.74 10.77
C ARG A 732 4.27 -11.86 10.45
N ALA A 733 3.19 -12.01 11.23
CA ALA A 733 2.12 -12.98 10.99
C ALA A 733 1.26 -12.61 9.74
N PHE A 734 0.83 -11.35 9.61
CA PHE A 734 0.23 -10.82 8.38
C PHE A 734 1.16 -10.99 7.17
N GLY A 735 2.48 -10.90 7.39
CA GLY A 735 3.54 -11.19 6.42
C GLY A 735 3.56 -12.65 6.00
N LYS A 736 3.59 -13.62 6.93
CA LYS A 736 3.48 -15.06 6.65
C LYS A 736 2.26 -15.34 5.75
N GLU A 737 1.08 -14.82 6.12
CA GLU A 737 -0.17 -15.05 5.39
C GLU A 737 -0.13 -14.52 3.95
N ASN A 738 0.58 -13.42 3.65
CA ASN A 738 0.73 -12.93 2.27
C ASN A 738 1.66 -13.80 1.40
N HIS A 739 2.65 -14.48 2.00
CA HIS A 739 3.70 -15.17 1.26
C HIS A 739 3.45 -16.69 1.11
N LEU A 740 2.85 -17.33 2.11
CA LEU A 740 2.62 -18.76 2.11
C LEU A 740 1.38 -19.15 1.29
N THR A 741 1.51 -20.17 0.44
CA THR A 741 0.42 -20.75 -0.37
C THR A 741 -0.53 -21.61 0.47
N GLU A 742 0.02 -22.39 1.40
CA GLU A 742 -0.73 -23.08 2.46
C GLU A 742 -0.43 -22.38 3.79
N PHE A 743 -1.47 -22.03 4.55
CA PHE A 743 -1.33 -21.21 5.75
C PHE A 743 -1.97 -21.89 6.97
N ASP A 744 -1.16 -22.30 7.94
CA ASP A 744 -1.67 -22.81 9.21
C ASP A 744 -2.17 -21.66 10.09
N TRP A 745 -3.48 -21.44 10.05
CA TRP A 745 -4.16 -20.45 10.88
C TRP A 745 -3.99 -20.74 12.38
N ALA A 746 -3.93 -22.00 12.80
CA ALA A 746 -3.82 -22.38 14.21
C ALA A 746 -2.41 -22.13 14.76
N GLU A 747 -1.35 -22.40 13.98
CA GLU A 747 0.03 -22.04 14.33
C GLU A 747 0.22 -20.52 14.40
N VAL A 748 -0.31 -19.77 13.41
CA VAL A 748 0.05 -18.36 13.23
C VAL A 748 -0.90 -17.38 13.92
N TYR A 749 -2.18 -17.71 14.04
CA TYR A 749 -3.22 -16.84 14.64
C TYR A 749 -3.96 -17.48 15.83
N GLY A 750 -3.75 -18.77 16.14
CA GLY A 750 -4.50 -19.49 17.17
C GLY A 750 -4.40 -18.88 18.58
N GLU A 751 -3.19 -18.48 19.01
CA GLU A 751 -3.00 -17.76 20.28
C GLU A 751 -3.76 -16.42 20.30
N GLY A 752 -3.83 -15.74 19.15
CA GLY A 752 -4.42 -14.41 19.00
C GLY A 752 -3.48 -13.28 19.42
N PHE A 753 -3.96 -12.05 19.26
CA PHE A 753 -3.22 -10.81 19.52
C PHE A 753 -4.15 -9.76 20.10
N ASP A 754 -3.71 -8.98 21.08
CA ASP A 754 -4.53 -7.91 21.68
C ASP A 754 -4.20 -6.50 21.14
N VAL A 755 -3.38 -6.43 20.08
CA VAL A 755 -2.97 -5.17 19.43
C VAL A 755 -4.10 -4.60 18.55
N LEU A 756 -4.30 -3.28 18.58
CA LEU A 756 -5.34 -2.55 17.83
C LEU A 756 -4.79 -1.46 16.88
N HIS A 757 -3.69 -0.79 17.23
CA HIS A 757 -2.99 0.19 16.39
C HIS A 757 -1.50 -0.17 16.31
N MET A 758 -0.95 -0.28 15.09
CA MET A 758 0.45 -0.65 14.86
C MET A 758 1.41 0.48 15.22
N THR A 759 0.97 1.73 15.06
CA THR A 759 1.65 2.92 15.59
C THR A 759 0.67 3.77 16.39
N ASN A 760 1.18 4.59 17.30
CA ASN A 760 0.36 5.47 18.14
C ASN A 760 1.07 6.82 18.27
N SER A 761 1.09 7.58 17.18
CA SER A 761 1.66 8.94 17.13
C SER A 761 0.57 9.99 17.36
N PRO A 762 0.84 11.05 18.15
CA PRO A 762 -0.09 12.17 18.28
C PRO A 762 -0.46 12.80 16.94
N LYS A 763 -1.66 13.38 16.88
CA LYS A 763 -2.23 14.01 15.68
C LYS A 763 -2.25 15.52 15.79
N LEU A 764 -1.73 16.21 14.78
CA LEU A 764 -1.78 17.66 14.64
C LEU A 764 -2.75 18.07 13.53
N PHE A 765 -3.86 18.68 13.92
CA PHE A 765 -4.91 19.20 13.06
C PHE A 765 -4.64 20.68 12.73
N LEU A 766 -4.10 20.93 11.54
CA LEU A 766 -3.62 22.24 11.10
C LEU A 766 -4.77 23.27 10.94
N SER A 767 -4.49 24.50 11.36
CA SER A 767 -5.38 25.67 11.24
C SER A 767 -5.33 26.34 9.86
N GLY A 768 -4.17 26.30 9.20
CA GLY A 768 -3.87 27.13 8.03
C GLY A 768 -3.39 28.54 8.37
N ASP A 769 -3.26 28.91 9.64
CA ASP A 769 -2.39 30.02 10.05
C ASP A 769 -0.96 29.52 10.16
N THR A 770 -0.09 30.06 9.30
CA THR A 770 1.34 29.73 9.24
C THR A 770 2.05 29.96 10.57
N ILE A 771 1.63 30.94 11.38
CA ILE A 771 2.27 31.26 12.65
C ILE A 771 1.83 30.25 13.73
N ALA A 772 0.53 30.08 13.95
CA ALA A 772 -0.02 29.13 14.92
C ALA A 772 0.41 27.69 14.64
N ASP A 773 0.34 27.23 13.38
CA ASP A 773 0.75 25.87 13.01
C ASP A 773 2.26 25.66 13.22
N SER A 774 3.09 26.66 12.88
CA SER A 774 4.56 26.53 13.03
C SER A 774 5.01 26.48 14.49
N ARG A 775 4.39 27.27 15.39
CA ARG A 775 4.71 27.24 16.84
C ARG A 775 4.63 25.84 17.41
N VAL A 776 3.53 25.14 17.14
CA VAL A 776 3.29 23.78 17.64
C VAL A 776 4.30 22.81 17.03
N LYS A 777 4.53 22.87 15.71
CA LYS A 777 5.50 22.00 15.02
C LYS A 777 6.93 22.16 15.53
N ILE A 778 7.37 23.37 15.88
CA ILE A 778 8.73 23.60 16.39
C ILE A 778 8.89 22.96 17.77
N LEU A 779 7.90 23.10 18.66
CA LEU A 779 8.00 22.53 20.00
C LEU A 779 7.86 21.00 20.00
N LEU A 780 7.00 20.43 19.13
CA LEU A 780 6.97 18.99 18.87
C LEU A 780 8.32 18.50 18.32
N ALA A 781 8.96 19.26 17.41
CA ALA A 781 10.26 18.92 16.87
C ALA A 781 11.39 18.98 17.90
N GLU A 782 11.35 19.97 18.81
CA GLU A 782 12.31 20.16 19.91
C GLU A 782 12.25 19.01 20.93
N TYR A 783 11.06 18.64 21.40
CA TYR A 783 10.89 17.54 22.35
C TYR A 783 11.01 16.14 21.70
N GLY A 784 11.41 16.06 20.42
CA GLY A 784 11.61 14.79 19.70
C GLY A 784 10.31 14.01 19.41
N ILE A 785 9.15 14.64 19.58
CA ILE A 785 7.84 14.00 19.37
C ILE A 785 7.65 13.76 17.87
N SER A 786 7.15 12.58 17.52
CA SER A 786 6.74 12.24 16.15
C SER A 786 5.22 12.34 16.04
N TRP A 787 4.71 13.17 15.11
CA TRP A 787 3.29 13.42 14.92
C TRP A 787 2.84 13.12 13.48
N SER A 788 1.55 12.86 13.31
CA SER A 788 0.88 12.88 12.00
C SER A 788 0.18 14.23 11.78
N GLU A 789 0.12 14.70 10.53
CA GLU A 789 -0.54 15.96 10.18
C GLU A 789 -1.84 15.72 9.42
N GLU A 790 -2.95 16.18 9.98
CA GLU A 790 -4.25 16.19 9.33
C GLU A 790 -4.65 17.65 9.04
N ARG A 791 -5.19 17.93 7.85
CA ARG A 791 -5.77 19.25 7.54
C ARG A 791 -7.24 19.22 7.94
N GLN A 792 -7.68 20.18 8.76
CA GLN A 792 -9.09 20.23 9.17
C GLN A 792 -10.00 20.38 7.95
N SER A 793 -10.87 19.40 7.73
CA SER A 793 -12.03 19.58 6.86
C SER A 793 -12.88 20.72 7.45
N PRO A 794 -13.38 21.66 6.63
CA PRO A 794 -14.30 22.69 7.14
C PRO A 794 -15.51 21.98 7.76
N SER A 795 -15.84 22.34 9.00
CA SER A 795 -16.97 21.74 9.70
C SER A 795 -18.25 22.01 8.91
N CYS A 796 -18.82 20.94 8.35
CA CYS A 796 -20.15 21.01 7.75
C CYS A 796 -21.18 21.10 8.89
N ASN A 797 -21.26 22.29 9.50
CA ASN A 797 -22.27 22.65 10.48
C ASN A 797 -23.63 22.66 9.79
N ARG A 798 -24.20 21.46 9.66
CA ARG A 798 -25.58 21.20 9.28
C ARG A 798 -26.47 21.72 10.41
N ASN A 799 -26.69 23.03 10.43
CA ASN A 799 -27.56 23.68 11.40
C ASN A 799 -28.94 23.01 11.36
N ASN A 800 -29.26 22.28 12.41
CA ASN A 800 -30.65 21.91 12.69
C ASN A 800 -31.45 23.21 12.85
N GLY A 801 -32.58 23.30 12.17
CA GLY A 801 -33.30 24.57 12.04
C GLY A 801 -33.99 25.00 13.33
N SER A 802 -33.51 26.08 13.95
CA SER A 802 -34.28 26.87 14.91
C SER A 802 -33.86 28.34 14.91
N SER A 803 -34.81 29.22 14.58
CA SER A 803 -34.88 30.66 14.91
C SER A 803 -33.64 31.55 14.75
N SER A 804 -33.77 32.56 13.89
CA SER A 804 -32.86 33.70 13.74
C SER A 804 -32.63 34.50 15.03
N VAL A 805 -31.36 34.72 15.37
CA VAL A 805 -30.85 35.92 16.07
C VAL A 805 -29.57 36.35 15.35
N GLU A 806 -29.38 37.65 15.13
CA GLU A 806 -28.19 38.17 14.47
C GLU A 806 -26.96 38.08 15.38
N ALA A 807 -26.02 37.18 15.04
CA ALA A 807 -24.67 37.19 15.55
C ALA A 807 -23.72 37.65 14.44
N SER A 808 -22.79 38.56 14.74
CA SER A 808 -21.87 39.14 13.77
C SER A 808 -20.90 38.08 13.22
N ALA A 809 -21.18 37.59 12.01
CA ALA A 809 -20.46 36.49 11.37
C ALA A 809 -19.07 36.89 10.84
N THR A 810 -18.15 37.20 11.74
CA THR A 810 -16.73 37.04 11.46
C THR A 810 -16.48 35.55 11.22
N PRO A 811 -15.89 35.11 10.10
CA PRO A 811 -15.63 33.70 9.88
C PRO A 811 -14.58 33.21 10.89
N GLU A 812 -14.99 32.38 11.85
CA GLU A 812 -14.08 31.74 12.79
C GLU A 812 -13.06 30.89 12.01
N ARG A 813 -11.79 31.30 12.05
CA ARG A 813 -10.70 30.49 11.51
C ARG A 813 -10.58 29.22 12.37
N PRO A 814 -10.50 28.02 11.78
CA PRO A 814 -10.31 26.79 12.56
C PRO A 814 -9.03 26.90 13.38
N THR A 815 -9.13 26.69 14.70
CA THR A 815 -7.96 26.77 15.59
C THR A 815 -7.15 25.48 15.48
N VAL A 816 -5.82 25.59 15.55
CA VAL A 816 -4.94 24.41 15.52
C VAL A 816 -5.27 23.51 16.71
N LYS A 817 -5.35 22.20 16.48
CA LYS A 817 -5.78 21.22 17.46
C LYS A 817 -4.78 20.06 17.53
N PHE A 818 -4.45 19.64 18.73
CA PHE A 818 -3.62 18.49 19.02
C PHE A 818 -4.48 17.39 19.67
N ILE A 819 -4.29 16.15 19.25
CA ILE A 819 -4.83 14.96 19.93
C ILE A 819 -3.61 14.10 20.29
N ASP A 820 -3.41 13.89 21.58
CA ASP A 820 -2.26 13.16 22.08
C ASP A 820 -2.43 11.64 22.01
N ASN A 821 -1.35 10.90 22.25
CA ASN A 821 -1.29 9.43 22.12
C ASN A 821 -1.53 8.67 23.43
N ASP A 822 -2.00 9.36 24.48
CA ASP A 822 -2.41 8.78 25.75
C ASP A 822 -3.70 7.94 25.63
N VAL A 823 -4.01 7.20 26.69
CA VAL A 823 -5.15 6.25 26.73
C VAL A 823 -6.50 6.96 26.59
N ASP A 824 -6.59 8.25 26.93
CA ASP A 824 -7.82 9.05 26.83
C ASP A 824 -7.89 9.91 25.55
N LYS A 825 -6.89 9.81 24.66
CA LYS A 825 -6.70 10.64 23.44
C LYS A 825 -6.92 12.14 23.74
N SER A 826 -6.17 12.63 24.73
CA SER A 826 -6.22 13.97 25.31
C SER A 826 -6.14 15.04 24.23
N THR A 827 -7.18 15.89 24.19
CA THR A 827 -7.42 16.83 23.08
C THR A 827 -7.25 18.27 23.55
N VAL A 828 -6.39 19.04 22.86
CA VAL A 828 -6.08 20.44 23.18
C VAL A 828 -6.23 21.30 21.92
N SER A 829 -6.87 22.47 22.04
CA SER A 829 -7.11 23.40 20.91
C SER A 829 -6.55 24.79 21.21
N GLY A 830 -6.00 25.44 20.17
CA GLY A 830 -5.28 26.71 20.26
C GLY A 830 -3.78 26.49 20.46
N ASP A 831 -2.96 27.17 19.67
CA ASP A 831 -1.50 27.00 19.65
C ASP A 831 -0.85 27.27 21.01
N VAL A 832 -1.27 28.33 21.70
CA VAL A 832 -0.77 28.70 23.04
C VAL A 832 -1.11 27.63 24.07
N ALA A 833 -2.32 27.05 24.00
CA ALA A 833 -2.72 25.97 24.91
C ALA A 833 -1.93 24.69 24.63
N ILE A 834 -1.69 24.37 23.35
CA ILE A 834 -0.91 23.19 22.94
C ILE A 834 0.55 23.32 23.39
N ILE A 835 1.23 24.47 23.20
CA ILE A 835 2.63 24.61 23.63
C ILE A 835 2.79 24.56 25.16
N LEU A 836 1.82 25.06 25.92
CA LEU A 836 1.79 24.95 27.38
C LEU A 836 1.53 23.50 27.83
N TYR A 837 0.63 22.80 27.16
CA TYR A 837 0.38 21.38 27.39
C TYR A 837 1.64 20.54 27.13
N LEU A 838 2.29 20.75 25.97
CA LEU A 838 3.50 20.03 25.58
C LEU A 838 4.65 20.25 26.56
N ASP A 839 4.89 21.47 27.04
CA ASP A 839 5.89 21.69 28.11
C ASP A 839 5.47 21.05 29.43
N SER A 840 4.17 21.04 29.77
CA SER A 840 3.69 20.41 31.01
C SER A 840 3.87 18.88 31.01
N VAL A 841 3.66 18.21 29.87
CA VAL A 841 3.76 16.74 29.72
C VAL A 841 5.16 16.29 29.30
N TYR A 842 5.67 16.78 28.17
CA TYR A 842 6.92 16.35 27.54
C TYR A 842 8.13 17.23 27.90
N GLY A 843 7.89 18.48 28.32
CA GLY A 843 8.94 19.46 28.60
C GLY A 843 9.96 19.01 29.67
N PRO A 844 11.26 19.31 29.51
CA PRO A 844 12.33 18.78 30.36
C PRO A 844 12.12 19.00 31.86
N LYS A 845 12.34 17.94 32.66
CA LYS A 845 12.25 18.01 34.14
C LYS A 845 13.21 19.06 34.76
N ALA A 846 14.25 19.47 34.04
CA ALA A 846 15.14 20.56 34.44
C ALA A 846 14.41 21.92 34.51
N ASN A 847 13.58 22.28 33.52
CA ASN A 847 12.85 23.55 33.49
C ASN A 847 11.89 23.69 34.69
N LYS A 848 11.30 22.57 35.10
CA LYS A 848 10.33 22.47 36.22
C LYS A 848 10.98 22.60 37.60
N ASN A 849 12.29 22.38 37.72
CA ASN A 849 13.02 22.38 38.99
C ASN A 849 14.07 23.49 39.15
N ALA A 850 14.46 24.20 38.07
CA ALA A 850 15.58 25.15 38.08
C ALA A 850 15.22 26.60 37.74
N SER A 851 13.96 26.90 37.42
CA SER A 851 13.51 28.26 37.08
C SER A 851 13.13 29.06 38.33
N SER A 852 13.75 30.23 38.51
CA SER A 852 13.36 31.15 39.58
C SER A 852 11.99 31.76 39.30
N GLN A 853 11.25 32.16 40.35
CA GLN A 853 9.94 32.82 40.19
C GLN A 853 10.01 34.07 39.28
N VAL A 854 11.14 34.80 39.33
CA VAL A 854 11.42 35.95 38.45
C VAL A 854 11.56 35.51 36.99
N SER A 855 12.26 34.40 36.72
CA SER A 855 12.41 33.84 35.37
C SER A 855 11.06 33.37 34.80
N LEU A 856 10.28 32.63 35.59
CA LEU A 856 8.93 32.20 35.19
C LEU A 856 8.00 33.40 34.92
N ALA A 857 7.99 34.40 35.80
CA ALA A 857 7.20 35.61 35.60
C ALA A 857 7.59 36.36 34.31
N ARG A 858 8.91 36.47 34.03
CA ARG A 858 9.44 37.05 32.80
C ARG A 858 9.03 36.23 31.56
N GLN A 859 9.15 34.90 31.60
CA GLN A 859 8.73 33.98 30.53
C GLN A 859 7.25 34.11 30.20
N PHE A 860 6.35 33.99 31.18
CA PHE A 860 4.90 34.08 30.94
C PHE A 860 4.46 35.49 30.51
N THR A 861 5.06 36.54 31.07
CA THR A 861 4.80 37.93 30.63
C THR A 861 5.15 38.13 29.17
N ARG A 862 6.33 37.65 28.75
CA ARG A 862 6.80 37.78 27.37
C ARG A 862 6.04 36.87 26.40
N LEU A 863 5.65 35.66 26.82
CA LEU A 863 4.75 34.79 26.05
C LEU A 863 3.39 35.50 25.79
N GLN A 864 2.81 36.16 26.80
CA GLN A 864 1.58 36.94 26.61
C GLN A 864 1.77 38.16 25.69
N GLN A 865 2.97 38.76 25.66
CA GLN A 865 3.33 39.82 24.71
C GLN A 865 3.48 39.26 23.27
N VAL A 866 4.04 38.06 23.10
CA VAL A 866 4.16 37.38 21.80
C VAL A 866 2.78 37.06 21.20
N CYS A 867 1.82 36.67 22.04
CA CYS A 867 0.43 36.47 21.61
C CYS A 867 -0.21 37.79 21.10
N LYS A 868 0.07 38.92 21.79
CA LYS A 868 -0.37 40.25 21.34
C LYS A 868 0.32 40.69 20.05
N LEU A 869 1.59 40.33 19.84
CA LEU A 869 2.32 40.62 18.60
C LEU A 869 1.68 39.92 17.39
N GLN A 870 1.29 38.65 17.51
CA GLN A 870 0.60 37.93 16.42
C GLN A 870 -0.76 38.57 16.08
N LEU A 871 -1.55 38.96 17.09
CA LEU A 871 -2.81 39.68 16.85
C LEU A 871 -2.59 41.02 16.15
N LYS A 872 -1.51 41.74 16.46
CA LYS A 872 -1.10 42.95 15.73
C LYS A 872 -0.66 42.64 14.30
N TRP A 873 0.14 41.60 14.09
CA TRP A 873 0.62 41.17 12.76
C TRP A 873 -0.52 40.84 11.80
N HIS A 874 -1.58 40.17 12.26
CA HIS A 874 -2.75 39.90 11.43
C HIS A 874 -3.70 41.11 11.23
N ALA A 875 -3.50 42.22 11.95
CA ALA A 875 -4.38 43.40 11.94
C ALA A 875 -3.73 44.67 11.35
N ILE A 876 -2.40 44.74 11.26
CA ILE A 876 -1.64 45.90 10.82
C ILE A 876 -0.85 45.53 9.55
N PRO A 877 -0.97 46.28 8.43
CA PRO A 877 -0.12 46.07 7.26
C PRO A 877 1.36 46.17 7.65
N PRO A 878 2.21 45.23 7.22
CA PRO A 878 3.46 44.96 7.93
C PRO A 878 4.49 46.09 7.77
N ASN A 879 4.54 46.74 6.60
CA ASN A 879 5.29 47.97 6.31
C ASN A 879 4.65 49.25 6.91
N THR A 880 4.41 49.30 8.23
CA THR A 880 3.87 50.47 8.94
C THR A 880 4.76 50.87 10.13
N ASP A 881 4.93 52.17 10.41
CA ASP A 881 5.68 52.67 11.58
C ASP A 881 5.18 52.09 12.93
N ALA A 882 3.89 51.73 13.01
CA ALA A 882 3.31 51.05 14.15
C ALA A 882 3.90 49.66 14.41
N PHE A 883 4.33 48.94 13.37
CA PHE A 883 5.03 47.66 13.49
C PHE A 883 6.51 47.87 13.83
N LYS A 884 7.18 48.88 13.26
CA LYS A 884 8.55 49.26 13.67
C LYS A 884 8.67 49.56 15.17
N ARG A 885 7.75 50.38 15.71
CA ARG A 885 7.68 50.67 17.16
C ARG A 885 7.37 49.45 18.02
N GLU A 886 6.75 48.42 17.46
CA GLU A 886 6.59 47.15 18.16
C GLU A 886 7.93 46.38 18.19
N LEU A 887 8.65 46.31 17.06
CA LEU A 887 9.98 45.69 16.96
C LEU A 887 11.03 46.35 17.86
N GLU A 888 10.96 47.67 18.09
CA GLU A 888 11.78 48.39 19.08
C GLU A 888 11.67 47.79 20.50
N LEU A 889 10.49 47.29 20.90
CA LEU A 889 10.29 46.62 22.19
C LEU A 889 10.98 45.23 22.22
N TRP A 890 11.02 44.52 21.10
CA TRP A 890 11.67 43.20 21.00
C TRP A 890 13.20 43.32 20.94
N GLU A 891 13.74 44.33 20.24
CA GLU A 891 15.16 44.72 20.31
C GLU A 891 15.55 45.07 21.76
N ALA A 892 14.68 45.77 22.51
CA ALA A 892 14.91 46.07 23.92
C ALA A 892 14.88 44.82 24.83
N PHE A 893 13.94 43.89 24.65
CA PHE A 893 13.91 42.65 25.44
C PHE A 893 15.09 41.71 25.15
N VAL A 894 15.55 41.65 23.90
CA VAL A 894 16.76 40.94 23.48
C VAL A 894 18.05 41.66 23.93
N ALA A 895 17.97 42.95 24.27
CA ALA A 895 19.10 43.69 24.83
C ALA A 895 19.40 43.38 26.31
N GLU A 896 18.46 42.77 27.05
CA GLU A 896 18.68 42.38 28.45
C GLU A 896 19.51 41.09 28.59
N GLU A 897 19.22 40.07 27.77
CA GLU A 897 19.61 38.68 27.98
C GLU A 897 19.80 37.94 26.64
N PRO A 898 20.57 36.83 26.59
CA PRO A 898 20.82 36.09 25.34
C PRO A 898 19.56 35.51 24.66
N PHE A 899 18.50 35.25 25.41
CA PHE A 899 17.23 34.68 24.96
C PHE A 899 16.03 35.44 25.59
N MET A 900 14.84 35.26 25.04
CA MET A 900 13.65 36.04 25.39
C MET A 900 13.21 35.92 26.84
N ALA A 901 13.62 34.92 27.61
CA ALA A 901 13.33 34.86 29.06
C ALA A 901 14.58 34.95 29.97
N GLY A 902 15.80 34.89 29.43
CA GLY A 902 17.02 34.83 30.24
C GLY A 902 18.20 34.20 29.51
N SER A 903 19.06 33.50 30.26
CA SER A 903 20.25 32.81 29.76
C SER A 903 19.99 31.48 29.03
N ALA A 904 18.73 31.05 28.90
CA ALA A 904 18.32 29.83 28.21
C ALA A 904 17.03 30.03 27.40
N ILE A 905 16.84 29.20 26.38
CA ILE A 905 15.66 29.21 25.48
C ILE A 905 14.41 28.81 26.28
N SER A 906 13.29 29.48 26.02
CA SER A 906 12.00 29.31 26.70
C SER A 906 10.82 29.21 25.73
N LEU A 907 9.62 28.96 26.26
CA LEU A 907 8.39 28.98 25.44
C LEU A 907 8.12 30.33 24.78
N ALA A 908 8.62 31.44 25.33
CA ALA A 908 8.49 32.76 24.70
C ALA A 908 9.33 32.84 23.40
N ASP A 909 10.50 32.19 23.37
CA ASP A 909 11.39 32.13 22.21
C ASP A 909 10.75 31.31 21.07
N TYR A 910 10.27 30.10 21.39
CA TYR A 910 9.57 29.22 20.44
C TYR A 910 8.26 29.81 19.91
N ALA A 911 7.55 30.59 20.74
CA ALA A 911 6.35 31.31 20.29
C ALA A 911 6.67 32.52 19.39
N LEU A 912 7.83 33.17 19.59
CA LEU A 912 8.24 34.38 18.86
C LEU A 912 8.83 34.06 17.48
N ILE A 913 9.66 33.02 17.37
CA ILE A 913 10.44 32.76 16.15
C ILE A 913 9.60 32.60 14.86
N PRO A 914 8.36 32.06 14.86
CA PRO A 914 7.54 32.03 13.63
C PRO A 914 7.11 33.42 13.14
N ILE A 915 6.82 34.36 14.04
CA ILE A 915 6.48 35.74 13.67
C ILE A 915 7.70 36.43 13.05
N LEU A 916 8.88 36.23 13.66
CA LEU A 916 10.14 36.77 13.13
C LEU A 916 10.49 36.14 11.78
N MET A 917 10.25 34.84 11.58
CA MET A 917 10.44 34.18 10.28
C MET A 917 9.51 34.75 9.20
N GLU A 918 8.24 35.02 9.53
CA GLU A 918 7.29 35.54 8.56
C GLU A 918 7.59 37.00 8.16
N SER A 919 7.92 37.83 9.14
CA SER A 919 8.23 39.28 9.00
C SER A 919 9.67 39.61 8.60
N SER A 920 10.60 38.64 8.63
CA SER A 920 12.05 38.83 8.46
C SER A 920 12.46 39.74 7.29
N ALA A 921 11.81 39.61 6.13
CA ALA A 921 12.09 40.40 4.93
C ALA A 921 11.97 41.93 5.12
N GLU A 922 11.29 42.40 6.17
CA GLU A 922 11.06 43.83 6.41
C GLU A 922 12.11 44.47 7.32
N TRP A 923 12.87 43.70 8.11
CA TRP A 923 13.74 44.24 9.16
C TRP A 923 15.06 43.49 9.36
N ALA A 924 15.13 42.19 9.02
CA ALA A 924 16.35 41.41 9.21
C ALA A 924 17.48 41.93 8.30
N GLY A 925 18.67 42.12 8.88
CA GLY A 925 19.82 42.68 8.15
C GLY A 925 19.79 44.19 7.94
N LYS A 926 18.72 44.89 8.34
CA LYS A 926 18.71 46.37 8.39
C LYS A 926 19.46 46.85 9.65
N PRO A 927 20.18 48.00 9.58
CA PRO A 927 20.95 48.52 10.72
C PRO A 927 20.08 49.02 11.89
N GLU A 928 18.75 49.07 11.72
CA GLU A 928 17.79 49.51 12.73
C GLU A 928 17.66 48.54 13.92
N PHE A 929 17.84 47.22 13.70
CA PHE A 929 17.57 46.18 14.72
C PHE A 929 18.70 45.14 14.83
N PRO A 930 19.90 45.54 15.29
CA PRO A 930 21.09 44.68 15.28
C PRO A 930 21.03 43.51 16.27
N LYS A 931 20.48 43.69 17.49
CA LYS A 931 20.46 42.62 18.50
C LYS A 931 19.35 41.61 18.20
N LEU A 932 18.18 42.07 17.77
CA LEU A 932 17.07 41.23 17.31
C LEU A 932 17.48 40.43 16.07
N SER A 933 18.23 41.02 15.13
CA SER A 933 18.85 40.29 14.01
C SER A 933 19.82 39.21 14.49
N ALA A 934 20.68 39.52 15.47
CA ALA A 934 21.61 38.54 16.03
C ALA A 934 20.91 37.39 16.80
N TYR A 935 19.82 37.69 17.52
CA TYR A 935 18.97 36.69 18.18
C TYR A 935 18.22 35.83 17.16
N PHE A 936 17.66 36.45 16.12
CA PHE A 936 16.98 35.76 15.03
C PHE A 936 17.92 34.78 14.33
N SER A 937 19.16 35.17 14.04
CA SER A 937 20.18 34.26 13.51
C SER A 937 20.48 33.09 14.47
N ARG A 938 20.57 33.31 15.79
CA ARG A 938 20.74 32.20 16.76
C ARG A 938 19.57 31.22 16.74
N MET A 939 18.33 31.73 16.71
CA MET A 939 17.12 30.91 16.70
C MET A 939 16.88 30.21 15.35
N LYS A 940 17.21 30.85 14.23
CA LYS A 940 17.21 30.27 12.86
C LYS A 940 18.13 29.04 12.78
N GLU A 941 19.22 29.02 13.53
CA GLU A 941 20.18 27.92 13.53
C GLU A 941 19.77 26.68 14.35
N LEU A 942 18.67 26.72 15.10
CA LEU A 942 18.17 25.56 15.85
C LEU A 942 17.63 24.46 14.93
N ASP A 943 17.96 23.20 15.21
CA ASP A 943 17.52 22.06 14.39
C ASP A 943 16.01 21.86 14.40
N SER A 944 15.33 22.19 15.50
CA SER A 944 13.86 22.20 15.62
C SER A 944 13.21 23.23 14.68
N VAL A 945 13.80 24.43 14.55
CA VAL A 945 13.34 25.50 13.65
C VAL A 945 13.64 25.14 12.18
N LYS A 946 14.86 24.65 11.89
CA LYS A 946 15.27 24.14 10.57
C LYS A 946 14.37 23.00 10.07
N LYS A 947 13.97 22.07 10.95
CA LYS A 947 13.10 20.93 10.66
C LYS A 947 11.67 21.33 10.28
N VAL A 948 11.23 22.55 10.63
CA VAL A 948 9.89 23.06 10.32
C VAL A 948 9.86 23.98 9.10
N PHE A 949 10.79 24.95 9.01
CA PHE A 949 10.82 25.89 7.88
C PHE A 949 11.63 25.40 6.67
N GLY A 950 12.53 24.43 6.86
CA GLY A 950 13.40 23.87 5.82
C GLY A 950 14.57 24.78 5.44
N SER A 951 15.74 24.18 5.22
CA SER A 951 17.00 24.92 5.04
C SER A 951 17.00 25.96 3.92
N GLY A 952 16.22 25.75 2.85
CA GLY A 952 16.19 26.63 1.67
C GLY A 952 15.29 27.86 1.79
N ALA A 953 14.20 27.80 2.56
CA ALA A 953 13.30 28.95 2.73
C ALA A 953 13.95 30.09 3.53
N LEU A 954 14.96 29.74 4.34
CA LEU A 954 15.67 30.63 5.24
C LEU A 954 16.57 31.67 4.55
N ASP A 955 16.91 31.46 3.27
CA ASP A 955 17.83 32.32 2.50
C ASP A 955 17.16 33.02 1.31
N GLN A 956 15.93 32.65 0.95
CA GLN A 956 15.14 33.33 -0.10
C GLN A 956 14.36 34.56 0.41
N LYS A 957 14.17 34.71 1.73
CA LYS A 957 13.51 35.88 2.36
C LYS A 957 14.48 36.94 2.92
N ALA A 958 15.79 36.75 2.74
CA ALA A 958 16.85 37.63 3.26
C ALA A 958 17.72 38.22 2.14
N LYS A 959 17.15 38.38 0.94
CA LYS A 959 17.74 39.01 -0.26
C LYS A 959 16.71 39.96 -0.88
#